data_AF-A0A955CES6-F1
#
_entry.id   AF-A0A955CES6-F1
#
_cell.length_a   1.000
_cell.length_b   1.000
_cell.length_c   1.000
_cell.angle_alpha   90.00
_cell.angle_beta   90.00
_cell.angle_gamma   90.00
#
_symmetry.space_group_name_H-M   'P 1'
#
loop_
_entity.id
_entity.type
_entity.pdbx_description
1 polymer ?
#
loop_
_entity_poly.entity_id
_entity_poly.type
_entity_poly.pdbx_seq_one_letter_code
_entity_poly.pdbx_strand_id
1 'polypeptide(L)'
;MPSGKSRSAFRARASAAASRGNRWGKRVGFELLERRLALANIGFTFGADDISVEVDSYGAFGSALSGALNYDETGGASGSMASRSFVAVGLSTPASSHSVLGEYDGWNYSTAELSAVTATVSSDGSAATTSFQLPNSGGYAALQDIDIELTQAIEPVFDDQLAGSQATGALLTQTYRMTNTGSLSRSFDMRRVVDGDFGSIGASNGGGKYVAPDGREWGVTFADASTGMTLQHSDLMIAVSVEGGNTPSIGRQEAEPASAAYYATQLAGQSLSDAVYNDGSDTDEIADVGFDLAYSMRRQFTMVAGEEATFVVYTLFSIDSTLDLQDIVDGVSDYLSTPVITDVSLAGSAWALAPHQFASRIANGWQFRPLAQSGIDIVEIQFSKQVEVVMDDMMFVQTVSAGQGNATTTTLSNYTFSYDVATRTARWQFTSALADGKYAIHLNSSITDYADVALDGDWSNAEAGHAGTPDSWQDDPARTFNVGNGVPGAEGGEFRLHFAVLAYDYDGSGLVDSADVAVWTDQAANGAGSEPLADANGDGAVTAADEPQAALGATLPLRYDDADYIDDERVNAVDLGAWYLGYTLQYLDGNDFVVWQGAFLDSSSWYVDQDNSSLVQTSLAPQITDVVVSGYYSTHADYSFDTAGADGSGAQLAPGPVGGADTITIVFNQPVNVTSDALTVVGLQSANAPALVEFTYDAATNSATWRFESWALADQFLIAVDDAVTGANGYQLDGEWTNPASITATNSSGMISSFPSGDGVEGGDFVFVMSLLPGDADLNGVVDQTDSDILGDNIGLQLGALFTDGDFNGDGDVDIWDYFATGDAQLMMTNWGVDLQTLEILADFDSDLDVDSDDLAVLNANVGSTNATWSDGDLDGDGDVDADDYDLIFALIGSDLEADV
;
A
#
# COMPACT_ATOMS: atom_id res chain seq x y z
N MET A 1 38.34 -25.97 -66.26
CA MET A 1 38.21 -25.89 -67.74
C MET A 1 37.04 -24.96 -68.05
N PRO A 2 37.07 -24.14 -69.12
CA PRO A 2 37.76 -22.85 -69.03
C PRO A 2 36.98 -21.61 -69.55
N SER A 3 37.54 -20.43 -69.27
CA SER A 3 37.35 -19.13 -69.97
C SER A 3 35.97 -18.45 -69.84
N GLY A 4 35.82 -17.11 -69.88
CA GLY A 4 36.73 -15.99 -70.15
C GLY A 4 35.88 -14.77 -70.59
N LYS A 5 36.32 -13.52 -70.78
CA LYS A 5 37.66 -12.91 -70.93
C LYS A 5 37.55 -11.36 -70.86
N SER A 6 38.52 -10.71 -70.19
CA SER A 6 39.18 -9.45 -70.64
C SER A 6 38.38 -8.12 -70.63
N ARG A 7 38.97 -6.90 -70.64
CA ARG A 7 40.33 -6.47 -71.09
C ARG A 7 40.71 -5.04 -70.59
N SER A 8 41.95 -4.86 -70.08
CA SER A 8 42.96 -3.80 -70.41
C SER A 8 42.60 -2.28 -70.30
N ALA A 9 43.45 -1.29 -69.94
CA ALA A 9 44.93 -1.13 -69.76
C ALA A 9 45.21 0.18 -68.92
N PHE A 10 46.42 0.69 -68.58
CA PHE A 10 47.83 0.30 -68.80
C PHE A 10 48.83 0.83 -67.69
N ARG A 11 50.04 1.28 -68.09
CA ARG A 11 51.22 1.77 -67.33
C ARG A 11 51.25 3.33 -67.20
N ALA A 12 52.06 4.00 -66.36
CA ALA A 12 53.49 3.79 -66.05
C ALA A 12 54.02 4.45 -64.74
N ARG A 13 55.34 4.31 -64.48
CA ARG A 13 56.06 4.59 -63.21
C ARG A 13 56.70 6.00 -63.09
N ALA A 14 56.58 6.56 -61.88
CA ALA A 14 57.61 7.14 -60.98
C ALA A 14 58.59 8.26 -61.41
N SER A 15 58.68 9.30 -60.58
CA SER A 15 59.93 9.86 -60.01
C SER A 15 59.65 10.65 -58.71
N ALA A 16 60.66 10.92 -57.87
CA ALA A 16 60.50 11.43 -56.48
C ALA A 16 61.25 12.76 -56.24
N ALA A 17 60.85 13.54 -55.21
CA ALA A 17 61.70 14.52 -54.51
C ALA A 17 61.12 15.01 -53.16
N ALA A 18 62.02 15.33 -52.21
CA ALA A 18 61.81 15.52 -50.77
C ALA A 18 61.54 16.96 -50.26
N SER A 19 60.98 17.09 -49.04
CA SER A 19 61.41 17.98 -47.91
C SER A 19 60.56 17.66 -46.65
N ARG A 20 61.06 17.34 -45.43
CA ARG A 20 61.90 18.02 -44.40
C ARG A 20 61.14 18.91 -43.40
N GLY A 21 61.13 18.50 -42.11
CA GLY A 21 60.77 19.30 -40.92
C GLY A 21 59.34 19.03 -40.41
N ASN A 22 59.05 18.89 -39.10
CA ASN A 22 59.84 19.11 -37.88
C ASN A 22 59.59 18.04 -36.79
N ARG A 23 60.52 17.94 -35.83
CA ARG A 23 60.36 17.18 -34.56
C ARG A 23 59.52 18.00 -33.58
N TRP A 24 58.76 17.34 -32.70
CA TRP A 24 58.85 17.44 -31.22
C TRP A 24 58.11 16.21 -30.66
N GLY A 25 58.65 15.55 -29.63
CA GLY A 25 58.14 14.24 -29.18
C GLY A 25 57.11 14.33 -28.06
N LYS A 26 56.17 13.37 -28.03
CA LYS A 26 55.50 12.93 -26.81
C LYS A 26 55.80 11.43 -26.58
N ARG A 27 55.76 11.03 -25.31
CA ARG A 27 56.14 9.68 -24.86
C ARG A 27 55.07 8.66 -25.26
N VAL A 28 55.52 7.45 -25.57
CA VAL A 28 54.69 6.25 -25.41
C VAL A 28 54.46 6.07 -23.91
N GLY A 29 53.19 6.01 -23.50
CA GLY A 29 52.74 5.66 -22.16
C GLY A 29 51.62 4.65 -22.32
N PHE A 30 51.79 3.51 -21.68
CA PHE A 30 51.00 2.28 -21.77
C PHE A 30 49.48 2.49 -21.89
N GLU A 31 48.89 1.82 -22.89
CA GLU A 31 47.46 1.48 -22.88
C GLU A 31 47.21 0.50 -21.74
N LEU A 32 46.28 0.85 -20.85
CA LEU A 32 45.58 -0.07 -19.96
C LEU A 32 44.11 0.02 -20.36
N LEU A 33 43.56 -1.11 -20.86
CA LEU A 33 42.12 -1.27 -21.05
C LEU A 33 41.49 -1.45 -19.66
N GLU A 34 40.75 -0.45 -19.19
CA GLU A 34 39.97 -0.53 -17.95
C GLU A 34 38.56 0.00 -18.24
N ARG A 35 37.55 -0.79 -17.84
CA ARG A 35 36.14 -0.68 -18.30
C ARG A 35 35.25 0.00 -17.26
N ARG A 36 34.04 0.39 -17.68
CA ARG A 36 33.15 1.34 -16.99
C ARG A 36 31.75 0.76 -16.76
N LEU A 37 30.94 1.42 -15.94
CA LEU A 37 29.73 0.85 -15.33
C LEU A 37 28.54 1.83 -15.42
N ALA A 38 27.40 1.32 -15.89
CA ALA A 38 26.07 1.93 -15.84
C ALA A 38 25.13 0.98 -15.08
N LEU A 39 24.00 1.47 -14.55
CA LEU A 39 23.07 0.62 -13.79
C LEU A 39 22.24 -0.30 -14.68
N ALA A 40 21.81 0.23 -15.82
CA ALA A 40 21.27 -0.52 -16.94
C ALA A 40 21.53 0.33 -18.19
N ASN A 41 22.22 -0.23 -19.18
CA ASN A 41 22.35 0.33 -20.52
C ASN A 41 21.44 -0.45 -21.46
N ILE A 42 20.72 0.25 -22.35
CA ILE A 42 19.78 -0.36 -23.27
C ILE A 42 20.24 -0.12 -24.70
N GLY A 43 20.58 -1.21 -25.39
CA GLY A 43 20.84 -1.25 -26.84
C GLY A 43 19.64 -1.81 -27.59
N PHE A 44 19.45 -1.37 -28.84
CA PHE A 44 18.30 -1.77 -29.65
C PHE A 44 18.74 -2.34 -30.99
N THR A 45 18.15 -3.47 -31.39
CA THR A 45 18.23 -3.97 -32.77
C THR A 45 16.83 -4.16 -33.33
N PHE A 46 16.49 -3.38 -34.36
CA PHE A 46 15.21 -3.43 -35.04
C PHE A 46 15.22 -4.43 -36.20
N GLY A 47 14.36 -5.44 -36.12
CA GLY A 47 13.99 -6.31 -37.23
C GLY A 47 12.88 -5.69 -38.08
N ALA A 48 12.41 -6.43 -39.09
CA ALA A 48 11.24 -6.01 -39.88
C ALA A 48 9.91 -6.25 -39.14
N ASP A 49 9.90 -7.14 -38.14
CA ASP A 49 8.74 -7.61 -37.39
C ASP A 49 9.07 -7.83 -35.90
N ASP A 50 10.17 -7.26 -35.38
CA ASP A 50 10.72 -7.57 -34.04
C ASP A 50 11.57 -6.40 -33.48
N ILE A 51 11.52 -6.17 -32.15
CA ILE A 51 12.33 -5.18 -31.42
C ILE A 51 13.15 -5.93 -30.38
N SER A 52 14.44 -6.16 -30.67
CA SER A 52 15.37 -6.73 -29.70
C SER A 52 15.91 -5.64 -28.79
N VAL A 53 15.45 -5.64 -27.53
CA VAL A 53 15.98 -4.82 -26.45
C VAL A 53 17.11 -5.59 -25.77
N GLU A 54 18.37 -5.20 -26.00
CA GLU A 54 19.52 -5.71 -25.26
C GLU A 54 19.73 -4.86 -24.01
N VAL A 55 19.59 -5.44 -22.82
CA VAL A 55 19.96 -4.77 -21.58
C VAL A 55 21.33 -5.28 -21.13
N ASP A 56 22.24 -4.39 -20.75
CA ASP A 56 23.57 -4.81 -20.29
C ASP A 56 23.51 -5.55 -18.94
N SER A 57 24.62 -6.19 -18.58
CA SER A 57 24.69 -7.26 -17.56
C SER A 57 24.37 -6.88 -16.10
N TYR A 58 23.82 -5.69 -15.86
CA TYR A 58 23.33 -5.24 -14.56
C TYR A 58 21.80 -5.01 -14.55
N GLY A 59 21.19 -4.76 -15.72
CA GLY A 59 19.76 -4.89 -15.91
C GLY A 59 19.36 -6.32 -16.25
N ALA A 60 18.12 -6.67 -15.93
CA ALA A 60 17.76 -8.05 -15.65
C ALA A 60 17.38 -8.89 -16.91
N PHE A 61 17.16 -8.25 -18.07
CA PHE A 61 16.81 -8.91 -19.35
C PHE A 61 18.00 -9.49 -20.15
N GLY A 62 18.81 -10.34 -19.51
CA GLY A 62 19.76 -11.26 -20.17
C GLY A 62 21.06 -10.63 -20.74
N SER A 63 22.22 -11.27 -20.65
CA SER A 63 22.42 -12.72 -20.72
C SER A 63 23.49 -13.24 -19.74
N ALA A 64 23.37 -14.51 -19.39
CA ALA A 64 24.32 -15.18 -18.53
C ALA A 64 25.70 -15.37 -19.19
N LEU A 65 26.72 -15.47 -18.32
CA LEU A 65 28.06 -16.07 -18.48
C LEU A 65 29.27 -15.13 -18.59
N SER A 66 30.32 -15.57 -17.90
CA SER A 66 31.67 -14.99 -17.91
C SER A 66 32.23 -14.81 -19.32
N GLY A 67 32.29 -13.57 -19.80
CA GLY A 67 32.80 -13.29 -21.15
C GLY A 67 32.86 -11.80 -21.43
N ALA A 68 33.89 -11.13 -20.90
CA ALA A 68 34.10 -9.69 -21.03
C ALA A 68 34.10 -9.22 -22.50
N LEU A 69 32.94 -8.78 -23.03
CA LEU A 69 32.80 -8.24 -24.38
C LEU A 69 33.55 -6.90 -24.49
N ASN A 70 34.58 -6.84 -25.33
CA ASN A 70 35.23 -5.57 -25.69
C ASN A 70 34.41 -4.95 -26.82
N TYR A 71 33.84 -3.77 -26.61
CA TYR A 71 33.43 -2.89 -27.70
C TYR A 71 34.55 -1.87 -27.95
N ASP A 72 34.86 -1.59 -29.22
CA ASP A 72 35.96 -0.72 -29.65
C ASP A 72 35.41 0.31 -30.66
N GLU A 73 35.23 1.54 -30.21
CA GLU A 73 34.76 2.64 -31.05
C GLU A 73 35.89 3.36 -31.83
N THR A 74 37.14 2.88 -31.78
CA THR A 74 38.25 3.51 -32.51
C THR A 74 38.37 3.09 -33.99
N GLY A 75 37.24 3.12 -34.68
CA GLY A 75 37.13 3.40 -36.12
C GLY A 75 37.14 2.18 -37.06
N GLY A 76 35.96 1.74 -37.49
CA GLY A 76 35.86 0.52 -38.31
C GLY A 76 34.64 0.28 -39.22
N ALA A 77 33.74 1.24 -39.43
CA ALA A 77 32.70 1.22 -40.47
C ALA A 77 31.90 -0.10 -40.66
N SER A 78 30.92 -0.33 -39.78
CA SER A 78 29.67 -1.03 -40.11
C SER A 78 28.53 -0.37 -39.32
N GLY A 79 27.51 0.15 -40.02
CA GLY A 79 26.50 1.03 -39.43
C GLY A 79 25.50 0.27 -38.56
N SER A 80 25.79 0.22 -37.26
CA SER A 80 24.77 0.09 -36.22
C SER A 80 24.47 1.49 -35.72
N MET A 81 23.19 1.87 -35.65
CA MET A 81 22.77 3.02 -34.86
C MET A 81 22.80 2.61 -33.39
N ALA A 82 23.29 3.48 -32.52
CA ALA A 82 23.37 3.23 -31.09
C ALA A 82 22.88 4.47 -30.33
N SER A 83 21.57 4.68 -30.35
CA SER A 83 20.94 5.44 -29.26
C SER A 83 21.21 4.71 -27.95
N ARG A 84 21.52 5.46 -26.89
CA ARG A 84 21.87 4.91 -25.58
C ARG A 84 20.93 5.51 -24.53
N SER A 85 20.35 4.69 -23.68
CA SER A 85 19.62 5.19 -22.51
C SER A 85 20.05 4.45 -21.26
N PHE A 86 20.23 5.20 -20.17
CA PHE A 86 20.73 4.68 -18.90
C PHE A 86 20.16 5.44 -17.70
N VAL A 87 20.08 4.76 -16.55
CA VAL A 87 19.87 5.41 -15.24
C VAL A 87 21.21 5.65 -14.57
N ALA A 88 21.34 6.82 -13.95
CA ALA A 88 22.53 7.26 -13.23
C ALA A 88 22.18 7.79 -11.84
N VAL A 89 22.98 7.41 -10.85
CA VAL A 89 22.94 7.99 -9.49
C VAL A 89 23.91 9.16 -9.43
N GLY A 90 23.42 10.30 -8.94
CA GLY A 90 24.21 11.51 -8.70
C GLY A 90 24.31 11.82 -7.22
N LEU A 91 25.50 12.20 -6.74
CA LEU A 91 25.65 12.74 -5.39
C LEU A 91 25.38 14.24 -5.37
N SER A 92 24.32 14.66 -4.67
CA SER A 92 23.95 16.06 -4.47
C SER A 92 24.76 16.69 -3.33
N THR A 93 26.03 17.01 -3.57
CA THR A 93 26.79 17.84 -2.62
C THR A 93 26.40 19.32 -2.76
N PRO A 94 26.34 20.11 -1.66
CA PRO A 94 26.08 21.56 -1.74
C PRO A 94 27.16 22.39 -2.48
N ALA A 95 28.22 21.75 -2.99
CA ALA A 95 29.40 22.39 -3.55
C ALA A 95 29.66 21.97 -5.01
N SER A 96 28.69 22.24 -5.89
CA SER A 96 28.82 22.40 -7.36
C SER A 96 29.66 21.38 -8.15
N SER A 97 29.83 20.17 -7.62
CA SER A 97 30.60 19.07 -8.21
C SER A 97 29.77 17.80 -8.17
N HIS A 98 28.96 17.61 -9.21
CA HIS A 98 28.19 16.39 -9.41
C HIS A 98 29.13 15.27 -9.85
N SER A 99 29.16 14.18 -9.08
CA SER A 99 29.76 12.91 -9.51
C SER A 99 28.62 12.01 -9.96
N VAL A 100 28.59 11.68 -11.26
CA VAL A 100 27.54 10.88 -11.91
C VAL A 100 28.06 9.47 -12.17
N LEU A 101 27.31 8.45 -11.78
CA LEU A 101 27.57 7.06 -12.19
C LEU A 101 27.00 6.81 -13.58
N GLY A 102 27.83 6.91 -14.61
CA GLY A 102 27.48 6.59 -16.00
C GLY A 102 28.63 6.82 -16.97
N GLU A 103 28.55 6.23 -18.16
CA GLU A 103 29.49 6.53 -19.26
C GLU A 103 29.01 7.77 -20.03
N TYR A 104 29.90 8.76 -20.16
CA TYR A 104 29.75 9.87 -21.11
C TYR A 104 31.14 10.20 -21.69
N ASP A 105 31.20 10.59 -22.96
CA ASP A 105 32.42 10.51 -23.78
C ASP A 105 33.63 11.26 -23.18
N GLY A 106 34.80 10.61 -23.21
CA GLY A 106 36.10 11.23 -22.97
C GLY A 106 36.55 11.50 -21.52
N TRP A 107 35.69 11.35 -20.49
CA TRP A 107 36.07 11.66 -19.10
C TRP A 107 36.44 10.41 -18.27
N ASN A 108 37.30 10.57 -17.26
CA ASN A 108 37.81 9.48 -16.40
C ASN A 108 37.09 9.48 -15.04
N TYR A 109 36.11 8.59 -14.88
CA TYR A 109 35.45 8.31 -13.60
C TYR A 109 35.90 6.97 -13.00
N SER A 110 35.70 6.77 -11.70
CA SER A 110 36.31 5.67 -10.93
C SER A 110 35.66 4.30 -11.16
N THR A 111 36.49 3.28 -11.32
CA THR A 111 36.15 1.88 -11.64
C THR A 111 35.71 1.07 -10.41
N ALA A 112 34.63 1.48 -9.74
CA ALA A 112 34.13 0.75 -8.58
C ALA A 112 33.16 -0.36 -9.04
N GLU A 113 33.51 -1.63 -8.83
CA GLU A 113 32.67 -2.78 -9.20
C GLU A 113 31.45 -2.87 -8.26
N LEU A 114 30.25 -3.11 -8.82
CA LEU A 114 29.07 -3.47 -8.03
C LEU A 114 29.25 -4.85 -7.40
N SER A 115 28.55 -5.09 -6.29
CA SER A 115 28.48 -6.42 -5.66
C SER A 115 27.79 -7.44 -6.58
N ALA A 116 27.93 -8.73 -6.26
CA ALA A 116 27.42 -9.82 -7.10
C ALA A 116 25.89 -9.79 -7.20
N VAL A 117 25.39 -9.33 -8.36
CA VAL A 117 23.96 -9.20 -8.64
C VAL A 117 23.31 -10.58 -8.77
N THR A 118 22.20 -10.79 -8.08
CA THR A 118 21.28 -11.91 -8.36
C THR A 118 20.16 -11.38 -9.26
N ALA A 119 19.91 -12.06 -10.38
CA ALA A 119 18.85 -11.71 -11.32
C ALA A 119 17.82 -12.83 -11.38
N THR A 120 16.54 -12.48 -11.24
CA THR A 120 15.40 -13.35 -11.49
C THR A 120 14.65 -12.83 -12.71
N VAL A 121 14.23 -13.70 -13.61
CA VAL A 121 13.47 -13.34 -14.83
C VAL A 121 12.17 -14.16 -14.82
N SER A 122 11.05 -13.53 -15.19
CA SER A 122 9.76 -14.19 -15.34
C SER A 122 9.81 -15.30 -16.39
N SER A 123 8.89 -16.25 -16.34
CA SER A 123 8.93 -17.43 -17.23
C SER A 123 8.66 -17.13 -18.71
N ASP A 124 8.01 -16.00 -18.99
CA ASP A 124 7.75 -15.44 -20.32
C ASP A 124 8.79 -14.41 -20.77
N GLY A 125 9.60 -13.87 -19.83
CA GLY A 125 10.64 -12.88 -20.09
C GLY A 125 10.13 -11.43 -20.20
N SER A 126 8.89 -11.16 -19.78
CA SER A 126 8.31 -9.80 -19.73
C SER A 126 8.74 -9.00 -18.50
N ALA A 127 9.09 -9.66 -17.39
CA ALA A 127 9.52 -9.02 -16.16
C ALA A 127 10.82 -9.62 -15.61
N ALA A 128 11.62 -8.82 -14.92
CA ALA A 128 12.88 -9.26 -14.34
C ALA A 128 13.37 -8.36 -13.19
N THR A 129 13.92 -8.96 -12.13
CA THR A 129 14.34 -8.28 -10.90
C THR A 129 15.82 -8.51 -10.60
N THR A 130 16.55 -7.46 -10.25
CA THR A 130 17.96 -7.49 -9.82
C THR A 130 18.20 -6.69 -8.54
N SER A 131 18.93 -7.26 -7.58
CA SER A 131 19.32 -6.56 -6.33
C SER A 131 20.83 -6.34 -6.26
N PHE A 132 21.28 -5.13 -5.89
CA PHE A 132 22.69 -4.75 -5.80
C PHE A 132 22.94 -3.63 -4.76
N GLN A 133 24.18 -3.52 -4.29
CA GLN A 133 24.62 -2.44 -3.39
C GLN A 133 25.55 -1.48 -4.11
N LEU A 134 25.48 -0.19 -3.76
CA LEU A 134 26.38 0.81 -4.33
C LEU A 134 27.83 0.63 -3.82
N PRO A 135 28.86 0.91 -4.65
CA PRO A 135 30.23 0.55 -4.27
C PRO A 135 30.80 1.41 -3.13
N ASN A 136 31.42 0.76 -2.15
CA ASN A 136 32.04 1.39 -0.98
C ASN A 136 33.34 2.20 -1.24
N SER A 137 33.59 2.62 -2.48
CA SER A 137 34.84 3.28 -2.88
C SER A 137 34.63 4.47 -3.82
N GLY A 138 35.60 5.39 -3.82
CA GLY A 138 35.51 6.65 -4.57
C GLY A 138 34.59 7.67 -3.89
N GLY A 139 33.88 8.48 -4.67
CA GLY A 139 32.93 9.47 -4.14
C GLY A 139 31.70 8.86 -3.46
N TYR A 140 31.41 7.59 -3.76
CA TYR A 140 30.15 6.91 -3.42
C TYR A 140 30.15 6.19 -2.06
N ALA A 141 31.24 6.27 -1.30
CA ALA A 141 31.29 5.76 0.08
C ALA A 141 30.24 6.38 1.02
N ALA A 142 29.64 7.51 0.64
CA ALA A 142 28.51 8.12 1.35
C ALA A 142 27.15 7.41 1.08
N LEU A 143 27.04 6.54 0.07
CA LEU A 143 25.85 5.79 -0.31
C LEU A 143 26.06 4.27 -0.24
N GLN A 144 27.14 3.81 0.39
CA GLN A 144 27.48 2.39 0.49
C GLN A 144 26.41 1.55 1.25
N ASP A 145 25.57 2.23 2.04
CA ASP A 145 24.50 1.64 2.84
C ASP A 145 23.11 1.90 2.19
N ILE A 146 23.08 2.20 0.88
CA ILE A 146 21.86 2.17 0.07
C ILE A 146 21.84 0.88 -0.73
N ASP A 147 20.93 -0.01 -0.36
CA ASP A 147 20.61 -1.22 -1.09
C ASP A 147 19.57 -0.86 -2.17
N ILE A 148 19.72 -1.40 -3.39
CA ILE A 148 18.83 -1.12 -4.51
C ILE A 148 18.31 -2.43 -5.09
N GLU A 149 17.00 -2.55 -5.17
CA GLU A 149 16.29 -3.57 -5.95
C GLU A 149 15.66 -2.90 -7.17
N LEU A 150 16.01 -3.41 -8.35
CA LEU A 150 15.51 -2.98 -9.64
C LEU A 150 14.57 -4.06 -10.18
N THR A 151 13.28 -3.78 -10.21
CA THR A 151 12.30 -4.56 -10.99
C THR A 151 12.06 -3.88 -12.33
N GLN A 152 12.04 -4.65 -13.40
CA GLN A 152 11.80 -4.18 -14.76
C GLN A 152 10.63 -4.96 -15.37
N ALA A 153 9.73 -4.26 -16.05
CA ALA A 153 8.65 -4.85 -16.85
C ALA A 153 8.70 -4.24 -18.26
N ILE A 154 8.54 -5.07 -19.30
CA ILE A 154 8.40 -4.62 -20.68
C ILE A 154 7.06 -5.07 -21.25
N GLU A 155 6.23 -4.08 -21.60
CA GLU A 155 4.89 -4.28 -22.12
C GLU A 155 4.81 -3.84 -23.59
N PRO A 156 4.15 -4.59 -24.48
CA PRO A 156 3.85 -4.13 -25.82
C PRO A 156 2.83 -2.99 -25.79
N VAL A 157 3.15 -1.88 -26.45
CA VAL A 157 2.23 -0.77 -26.67
C VAL A 157 1.46 -1.05 -27.95
N PHE A 158 0.13 -1.15 -27.84
CA PHE A 158 -0.77 -1.35 -28.96
C PHE A 158 -1.51 -0.06 -29.29
N ASP A 159 -1.60 0.27 -30.57
CA ASP A 159 -2.52 1.29 -31.07
C ASP A 159 -3.94 0.68 -31.18
N ASP A 160 -4.90 1.29 -30.48
CA ASP A 160 -6.31 0.88 -30.46
C ASP A 160 -7.07 1.30 -31.73
N GLN A 161 -6.57 2.31 -32.46
CA GLN A 161 -7.11 2.74 -33.76
C GLN A 161 -6.78 1.73 -34.88
N LEU A 162 -5.65 1.01 -34.77
CA LEU A 162 -5.19 0.05 -35.76
C LEU A 162 -5.82 -1.34 -35.56
N ALA A 163 -6.92 -1.57 -36.27
CA ALA A 163 -7.64 -2.85 -36.32
C ALA A 163 -6.74 -4.03 -36.76
N GLY A 164 -6.08 -4.69 -35.80
CA GLY A 164 -5.21 -5.84 -36.05
C GLY A 164 -4.22 -6.25 -34.95
N SER A 165 -4.24 -5.63 -33.75
CA SER A 165 -3.38 -6.00 -32.62
C SER A 165 -1.87 -6.00 -32.94
N GLN A 166 -1.43 -5.06 -33.78
CA GLN A 166 0.00 -4.84 -34.01
C GLN A 166 0.55 -3.92 -32.93
N ALA A 167 1.61 -4.36 -32.24
CA ALA A 167 2.32 -3.50 -31.31
C ALA A 167 3.01 -2.38 -32.11
N THR A 168 2.63 -1.13 -31.83
CA THR A 168 3.26 0.08 -32.38
C THR A 168 4.48 0.51 -31.56
N GLY A 169 4.64 -0.05 -30.37
CA GLY A 169 5.74 0.26 -29.47
C GLY A 169 5.94 -0.75 -28.34
N ALA A 170 6.73 -0.35 -27.35
CA ALA A 170 6.87 -1.03 -26.07
C ALA A 170 7.11 -0.01 -24.95
N LEU A 171 6.50 -0.25 -23.79
CA LEU A 171 6.75 0.50 -22.56
C LEU A 171 7.69 -0.34 -21.68
N LEU A 172 8.88 0.18 -21.39
CA LEU A 172 9.77 -0.37 -20.37
C LEU A 172 9.58 0.43 -19.07
N THR A 173 9.00 -0.21 -18.07
CA THR A 173 8.94 0.28 -16.69
C THR A 173 10.15 -0.24 -15.93
N GLN A 174 10.83 0.62 -15.18
CA GLN A 174 11.96 0.27 -14.31
C GLN A 174 11.72 0.88 -12.91
N THR A 175 11.42 0.02 -11.93
CA THR A 175 11.14 0.39 -10.54
C THR A 175 12.38 0.11 -9.70
N TYR A 176 12.97 1.17 -9.16
CA TYR A 176 14.11 1.12 -8.24
C TYR A 176 13.59 1.31 -6.81
N ARG A 177 13.42 0.22 -6.07
CA ARG A 177 13.19 0.24 -4.62
C ARG A 177 14.55 0.39 -3.93
N MET A 178 14.67 1.38 -3.06
CA MET A 178 15.92 1.74 -2.41
C MET A 178 15.72 1.69 -0.90
N THR A 179 16.62 1.04 -0.16
CA THR A 179 16.53 0.89 1.30
C THR A 179 17.82 1.42 1.93
N ASN A 180 17.71 2.35 2.88
CA ASN A 180 18.87 2.87 3.61
C ASN A 180 19.21 1.97 4.80
N THR A 181 20.06 0.98 4.57
CA THR A 181 20.53 0.01 5.58
C THR A 181 21.55 0.61 6.56
N GLY A 182 21.94 1.87 6.38
CA GLY A 182 22.90 2.59 7.23
C GLY A 182 22.27 3.33 8.40
N SER A 183 23.08 3.64 9.42
CA SER A 183 22.66 4.38 10.63
C SER A 183 22.62 5.91 10.47
N LEU A 184 22.65 6.43 9.23
CA LEU A 184 22.77 7.85 8.92
C LEU A 184 21.86 8.22 7.76
N SER A 185 21.27 9.42 7.80
CA SER A 185 20.49 9.93 6.67
C SER A 185 21.36 10.16 5.43
N ARG A 186 20.85 9.80 4.26
CA ARG A 186 21.51 9.85 2.95
C ARG A 186 20.71 10.73 1.98
N SER A 187 21.36 11.73 1.37
CA SER A 187 20.78 12.55 0.30
C SER A 187 21.49 12.30 -1.02
N PHE A 188 20.72 12.07 -2.09
CA PHE A 188 21.24 11.81 -3.43
C PHE A 188 20.22 12.19 -4.53
N ASP A 189 20.67 12.18 -5.78
CA ASP A 189 19.86 12.37 -6.99
C ASP A 189 19.71 11.02 -7.72
N MET A 190 18.51 10.69 -8.17
CA MET A 190 18.30 9.69 -9.23
C MET A 190 18.06 10.41 -10.56
N ARG A 191 18.63 9.89 -11.64
CA ARG A 191 18.51 10.48 -12.99
C ARG A 191 18.27 9.41 -14.04
N ARG A 192 17.30 9.62 -14.94
CA ARG A 192 17.22 8.89 -16.23
C ARG A 192 17.81 9.77 -17.31
N VAL A 193 18.73 9.23 -18.11
CA VAL A 193 19.37 9.91 -19.24
C VAL A 193 19.01 9.17 -20.54
N VAL A 194 18.69 9.92 -21.58
CA VAL A 194 18.51 9.47 -22.96
C VAL A 194 19.50 10.25 -23.82
N ASP A 195 20.31 9.53 -24.58
CA ASP A 195 21.32 10.07 -25.47
C ASP A 195 21.11 9.54 -26.89
N GLY A 196 21.19 10.43 -27.89
CA GLY A 196 20.76 10.14 -29.26
C GLY A 196 21.45 11.01 -30.30
N ASP A 197 21.93 10.37 -31.37
CA ASP A 197 22.45 11.06 -32.54
C ASP A 197 21.31 11.76 -33.32
N PHE A 198 20.96 13.00 -32.95
CA PHE A 198 19.94 13.77 -33.66
C PHE A 198 20.46 14.36 -34.97
N GLY A 199 20.20 13.64 -36.06
CA GLY A 199 20.23 14.22 -37.39
C GLY A 199 19.10 15.26 -37.58
N SER A 200 19.27 16.16 -38.55
CA SER A 200 18.30 17.24 -38.78
C SER A 200 17.03 16.71 -39.43
N ILE A 201 16.09 16.24 -38.60
CA ILE A 201 14.72 15.94 -39.04
C ILE A 201 14.10 17.17 -39.73
N GLY A 202 13.37 16.91 -40.82
CA GLY A 202 12.66 17.94 -41.58
C GLY A 202 11.35 18.38 -40.94
N ALA A 203 11.01 17.83 -39.77
CA ALA A 203 9.95 18.29 -38.89
C ALA A 203 10.35 19.61 -38.23
N SER A 204 9.37 20.42 -37.85
CA SER A 204 9.57 21.76 -37.28
C SER A 204 9.74 21.79 -35.77
N ASN A 205 9.85 20.63 -35.11
CA ASN A 205 10.04 20.49 -33.66
C ASN A 205 10.96 19.28 -33.39
N GLY A 206 11.98 19.49 -32.54
CA GLY A 206 13.12 18.58 -32.36
C GLY A 206 12.92 17.47 -31.32
N GLY A 207 11.68 17.11 -30.99
CA GLY A 207 11.32 16.55 -29.69
C GLY A 207 10.76 17.64 -28.77
N GLY A 208 10.30 17.28 -27.57
CA GLY A 208 9.57 18.22 -26.70
C GLY A 208 9.44 17.75 -25.26
N LYS A 209 9.25 18.71 -24.36
CA LYS A 209 8.61 18.44 -23.07
C LYS A 209 7.10 18.34 -23.30
N TYR A 210 6.54 17.19 -22.98
CA TYR A 210 5.11 16.96 -22.96
C TYR A 210 4.61 16.84 -21.50
N VAL A 211 3.38 17.24 -21.23
CA VAL A 211 2.73 17.07 -19.92
C VAL A 211 1.41 16.36 -20.17
N ALA A 212 1.30 15.13 -19.68
CA ALA A 212 0.15 14.28 -19.87
C ALA A 212 -1.08 14.77 -19.06
N PRO A 213 -2.30 14.31 -19.40
CA PRO A 213 -3.52 14.74 -18.71
C PRO A 213 -3.51 14.48 -17.18
N ASP A 214 -2.77 13.45 -16.75
CA ASP A 214 -2.52 13.10 -15.35
C ASP A 214 -1.49 14.00 -14.63
N GLY A 215 -0.84 14.93 -15.36
CA GLY A 215 0.21 15.82 -14.86
C GLY A 215 1.64 15.26 -14.92
N ARG A 216 1.85 14.03 -15.42
CA ARG A 216 3.18 13.46 -15.62
C ARG A 216 3.92 14.22 -16.71
N GLU A 217 5.18 14.53 -16.46
CA GLU A 217 6.05 15.13 -17.48
C GLU A 217 6.76 14.03 -18.27
N TRP A 218 6.73 14.16 -19.59
CA TRP A 218 7.39 13.30 -20.55
C TRP A 218 8.43 14.11 -21.33
N GLY A 219 9.64 13.59 -21.43
CA GLY A 219 10.67 14.10 -22.32
C GLY A 219 10.72 13.23 -23.54
N VAL A 220 10.35 13.77 -24.70
CA VAL A 220 10.18 13.00 -25.93
C VAL A 220 11.20 13.41 -26.97
N THR A 221 11.79 12.41 -27.62
CA THR A 221 12.84 12.60 -28.61
C THR A 221 12.75 11.59 -29.76
N PHE A 222 13.34 11.92 -30.91
CA PHE A 222 13.23 11.16 -32.16
C PHE A 222 14.61 10.78 -32.71
N ALA A 223 14.89 9.50 -32.92
CA ALA A 223 16.19 9.06 -33.43
C ALA A 223 16.28 9.09 -34.97
N ASP A 224 17.23 9.86 -35.54
CA ASP A 224 17.43 9.93 -37.00
C ASP A 224 18.48 8.91 -37.50
N ALA A 225 18.25 8.41 -38.71
CA ALA A 225 19.16 7.53 -39.43
C ALA A 225 20.37 8.28 -39.97
N SER A 226 21.48 8.25 -39.23
CA SER A 226 22.72 8.98 -39.55
C SER A 226 23.14 8.91 -41.04
N THR A 227 23.62 10.06 -41.53
CA THR A 227 23.74 10.39 -42.96
C THR A 227 24.40 9.33 -43.85
N GLY A 228 23.59 8.50 -44.51
CA GLY A 228 24.09 7.59 -45.56
C GLY A 228 23.23 6.35 -45.80
N MET A 229 22.39 5.96 -44.84
CA MET A 229 21.43 4.87 -45.01
C MET A 229 20.05 5.44 -45.36
N THR A 230 19.51 5.04 -46.52
CA THR A 230 18.12 5.34 -46.89
C THR A 230 17.18 4.37 -46.18
N LEU A 231 17.04 4.51 -44.87
CA LEU A 231 15.94 3.89 -44.15
C LEU A 231 14.64 4.60 -44.56
N GLN A 232 13.57 3.83 -44.76
CA GLN A 232 12.25 4.37 -45.05
C GLN A 232 11.45 4.72 -43.78
N HIS A 233 12.07 4.54 -42.62
CA HIS A 233 11.51 4.78 -41.30
C HIS A 233 12.48 5.71 -40.56
N SER A 234 12.06 6.96 -40.42
CA SER A 234 12.67 8.07 -39.68
C SER A 234 12.02 8.22 -38.29
N ASP A 235 11.53 7.09 -37.76
CA ASP A 235 10.23 7.07 -37.08
C ASP A 235 10.31 6.50 -35.65
N LEU A 236 11.53 6.27 -35.13
CA LEU A 236 11.71 5.81 -33.76
C LEU A 236 11.57 6.98 -32.78
N MET A 237 10.49 6.97 -32.03
CA MET A 237 10.27 7.86 -30.90
C MET A 237 10.71 7.18 -29.59
N ILE A 238 11.41 7.92 -28.74
CA ILE A 238 11.72 7.53 -27.36
C ILE A 238 11.13 8.61 -26.44
N ALA A 239 10.23 8.22 -25.55
CA ALA A 239 9.69 9.10 -24.50
C ALA A 239 10.07 8.57 -23.12
N VAL A 240 10.47 9.46 -22.22
CA VAL A 240 10.81 9.11 -20.84
C VAL A 240 9.99 9.92 -19.85
N SER A 241 9.51 9.26 -18.80
CA SER A 241 9.00 9.90 -17.58
C SER A 241 9.63 9.26 -16.34
N VAL A 242 9.64 9.98 -15.21
CA VAL A 242 10.17 9.46 -13.93
C VAL A 242 9.33 9.91 -12.74
N GLU A 243 9.13 9.03 -11.77
CA GLU A 243 8.37 9.24 -10.54
C GLU A 243 9.20 8.92 -9.28
N GLY A 244 8.67 9.29 -8.11
CA GLY A 244 9.34 9.13 -6.83
C GLY A 244 10.30 10.26 -6.48
N GLY A 245 10.52 10.46 -5.18
CA GLY A 245 11.36 11.52 -4.64
C GLY A 245 10.86 12.95 -4.92
N ASN A 246 11.60 13.93 -4.41
CA ASN A 246 11.27 15.34 -4.57
C ASN A 246 11.65 15.85 -5.96
N THR A 247 10.76 16.66 -6.56
CA THR A 247 11.06 17.42 -7.78
C THR A 247 12.00 18.58 -7.45
N PRO A 248 13.21 18.68 -8.03
CA PRO A 248 14.05 19.86 -7.87
C PRO A 248 13.36 21.10 -8.47
N SER A 249 13.46 22.24 -7.79
CA SER A 249 12.89 23.50 -8.28
C SER A 249 13.73 24.22 -9.35
N ILE A 250 14.96 23.74 -9.60
CA ILE A 250 15.90 24.19 -10.62
C ILE A 250 16.72 22.98 -11.09
N GLY A 251 16.96 22.85 -12.39
CA GLY A 251 17.69 21.73 -12.98
C GLY A 251 16.94 20.42 -12.80
N ARG A 252 15.63 20.46 -13.06
CA ARG A 252 14.73 19.29 -13.06
C ARG A 252 14.93 18.46 -14.32
N GLN A 253 15.13 19.16 -15.43
CA GLN A 253 15.41 18.60 -16.73
C GLN A 253 16.75 19.17 -17.22
N GLU A 254 17.61 18.33 -17.79
CA GLU A 254 18.88 18.77 -18.39
C GLU A 254 18.86 18.35 -19.86
N ALA A 255 18.84 19.33 -20.77
CA ALA A 255 18.86 19.13 -22.22
C ALA A 255 20.14 19.80 -22.76
N GLU A 256 21.22 19.03 -22.88
CA GLU A 256 22.56 19.56 -23.17
C GLU A 256 23.02 19.20 -24.60
N PRO A 257 23.42 20.18 -25.42
CA PRO A 257 23.97 19.91 -26.74
C PRO A 257 25.36 19.28 -26.59
N ALA A 258 25.47 17.98 -26.90
CA ALA A 258 26.57 17.07 -26.56
C ALA A 258 27.96 17.41 -27.16
N SER A 259 28.09 18.56 -27.83
CA SER A 259 29.38 19.05 -28.28
C SER A 259 30.34 19.31 -27.10
N ALA A 260 31.40 18.50 -27.01
CA ALA A 260 32.47 18.61 -25.99
C ALA A 260 33.16 20.00 -25.91
N ALA A 261 32.87 20.91 -26.85
CA ALA A 261 33.30 22.29 -26.83
C ALA A 261 32.50 23.19 -25.87
N TYR A 262 31.24 22.86 -25.55
CA TYR A 262 30.35 23.70 -24.72
C TYR A 262 30.64 23.52 -23.22
N TYR A 263 30.79 22.26 -22.77
CA TYR A 263 31.20 21.92 -21.40
C TYR A 263 32.53 22.56 -20.97
N ALA A 264 33.46 22.78 -21.90
CA ALA A 264 34.73 23.46 -21.63
C ALA A 264 34.58 24.96 -21.29
N THR A 265 33.38 25.53 -21.45
CA THR A 265 33.07 26.94 -21.18
C THR A 265 32.04 27.18 -20.08
N GLN A 266 31.37 26.14 -19.54
CA GLN A 266 30.62 26.31 -18.30
C GLN A 266 31.58 26.66 -17.15
N LEU A 267 31.46 27.88 -16.64
CA LEU A 267 32.18 28.33 -15.46
C LEU A 267 31.62 27.60 -14.25
N ALA A 268 32.49 26.96 -13.45
CA ALA A 268 32.11 26.30 -12.20
C ALA A 268 31.27 27.24 -11.33
N GLY A 269 29.99 26.90 -11.13
CA GLY A 269 29.02 27.73 -10.41
C GLY A 269 27.94 28.42 -11.26
N GLN A 270 27.84 28.15 -12.56
CA GLN A 270 26.56 28.32 -13.27
C GLN A 270 25.72 27.05 -13.10
N SER A 271 24.45 27.20 -12.72
CA SER A 271 23.50 26.10 -12.71
C SER A 271 23.12 25.74 -14.14
N LEU A 272 22.99 24.43 -14.39
CA LEU A 272 22.29 23.89 -15.54
C LEU A 272 20.89 24.53 -15.57
N SER A 273 20.51 25.14 -16.69
CA SER A 273 19.28 25.95 -16.78
C SER A 273 18.14 25.13 -17.36
N ASP A 274 16.96 25.21 -16.75
CA ASP A 274 15.68 24.72 -17.29
C ASP A 274 15.20 25.58 -18.49
N ALA A 275 16.12 26.03 -19.34
CA ALA A 275 15.87 26.90 -20.49
C ALA A 275 16.91 26.59 -21.59
N VAL A 276 16.42 26.18 -22.76
CA VAL A 276 17.28 25.84 -23.91
C VAL A 276 17.76 27.11 -24.60
N TYR A 277 19.05 27.16 -24.93
CA TYR A 277 19.66 28.36 -25.46
C TYR A 277 19.33 28.53 -26.96
N ASN A 278 18.49 29.53 -27.29
CA ASN A 278 18.16 29.99 -28.66
C ASN A 278 16.97 29.26 -29.36
N ASP A 279 15.88 29.09 -28.60
CA ASP A 279 14.59 28.39 -28.80
C ASP A 279 13.49 29.10 -29.62
N GLY A 280 13.83 29.81 -30.71
CA GLY A 280 12.88 29.95 -31.83
C GLY A 280 11.62 30.83 -31.74
N SER A 281 11.04 31.09 -30.55
CA SER A 281 9.70 31.68 -30.31
C SER A 281 8.47 30.78 -30.55
N ASP A 282 8.55 29.49 -30.25
CA ASP A 282 7.38 28.66 -29.92
C ASP A 282 7.32 28.35 -28.40
N THR A 283 6.62 27.27 -28.01
CA THR A 283 6.13 27.07 -26.63
C THR A 283 6.54 25.73 -26.00
N ASP A 284 7.34 24.91 -26.68
CA ASP A 284 7.79 23.60 -26.15
C ASP A 284 9.17 23.63 -25.47
N GLU A 285 9.83 24.80 -25.50
CA GLU A 285 11.08 25.12 -24.80
C GLU A 285 12.31 24.31 -25.27
N ILE A 286 12.31 23.76 -26.50
CA ILE A 286 13.39 22.91 -27.07
C ILE A 286 14.12 23.57 -28.26
N ALA A 287 15.26 22.99 -28.69
CA ALA A 287 16.11 23.52 -29.76
C ALA A 287 15.64 23.18 -31.18
N ASP A 288 15.19 24.18 -31.93
CA ASP A 288 14.84 24.18 -33.37
C ASP A 288 15.88 23.63 -34.38
N VAL A 289 17.09 23.30 -33.92
CA VAL A 289 18.25 23.09 -34.80
C VAL A 289 19.05 21.88 -34.35
N GLY A 290 19.24 20.94 -35.28
CA GLY A 290 19.86 19.64 -35.04
C GLY A 290 21.21 19.70 -34.33
N PHE A 291 21.16 19.44 -33.02
CA PHE A 291 22.28 19.12 -32.16
C PHE A 291 22.02 17.75 -31.54
N ASP A 292 23.06 16.94 -31.46
CA ASP A 292 23.18 15.83 -30.52
C ASP A 292 22.84 16.32 -29.10
N LEU A 293 21.87 15.70 -28.42
CA LEU A 293 21.11 16.28 -27.29
C LEU A 293 20.86 15.23 -26.20
N ALA A 294 21.72 15.18 -25.19
CA ALA A 294 21.44 14.37 -24.01
C ALA A 294 20.28 15.01 -23.24
N TYR A 295 19.17 14.28 -23.09
CA TYR A 295 18.04 14.66 -22.26
C TYR A 295 18.06 13.86 -20.95
N SER A 296 17.89 14.51 -19.80
CA SER A 296 17.73 13.81 -18.53
C SER A 296 16.65 14.39 -17.63
N MET A 297 16.03 13.51 -16.84
CA MET A 297 15.10 13.85 -15.76
C MET A 297 15.71 13.51 -14.41
N ARG A 298 15.54 14.41 -13.42
CA ARG A 298 16.14 14.29 -12.09
C ARG A 298 15.09 14.28 -10.97
N ARG A 299 15.29 13.39 -10.00
CA ARG A 299 14.57 13.33 -8.71
C ARG A 299 15.55 13.37 -7.53
N GLN A 300 15.16 14.01 -6.44
CA GLN A 300 15.96 14.16 -5.22
C GLN A 300 15.43 13.31 -4.07
N PHE A 301 16.30 12.53 -3.45
CA PHE A 301 16.00 11.68 -2.31
C PHE A 301 16.75 12.17 -1.07
N THR A 302 16.14 12.02 0.10
CA THR A 302 16.77 12.19 1.41
C THR A 302 16.11 11.20 2.34
N MET A 303 16.82 10.12 2.64
CA MET A 303 16.29 8.96 3.37
C MET A 303 16.91 8.93 4.76
N VAL A 304 16.14 8.66 5.83
CA VAL A 304 16.65 8.37 7.18
C VAL A 304 17.10 6.92 7.30
N ALA A 305 17.68 6.53 8.44
CA ALA A 305 18.10 5.15 8.68
C ALA A 305 16.87 4.21 8.67
N GLY A 306 16.94 3.10 7.93
CA GLY A 306 15.84 2.15 7.76
C GLY A 306 14.74 2.58 6.78
N GLU A 307 14.78 3.81 6.24
CA GLU A 307 13.76 4.28 5.29
C GLU A 307 13.87 3.57 3.94
N GLU A 308 12.71 3.31 3.33
CA GLU A 308 12.58 2.85 1.95
C GLU A 308 12.01 3.93 1.05
N ALA A 309 12.50 4.02 -0.19
CA ALA A 309 12.01 4.95 -1.19
C ALA A 309 12.01 4.32 -2.59
N THR A 310 11.01 4.64 -3.39
CA THR A 310 10.87 4.14 -4.76
C THR A 310 11.18 5.24 -5.78
N PHE A 311 11.90 4.90 -6.85
CA PHE A 311 12.09 5.71 -8.04
C PHE A 311 11.64 4.90 -9.26
N VAL A 312 10.61 5.35 -9.98
CA VAL A 312 10.10 4.65 -11.17
C VAL A 312 10.52 5.39 -12.42
N VAL A 313 10.96 4.66 -13.44
CA VAL A 313 11.31 5.19 -14.75
C VAL A 313 10.46 4.50 -15.81
N TYR A 314 9.70 5.29 -16.56
CA TYR A 314 8.99 4.84 -17.74
C TYR A 314 9.80 5.21 -18.97
N THR A 315 10.06 4.25 -19.85
CA THR A 315 10.70 4.49 -21.15
C THR A 315 9.88 3.84 -22.24
N LEU A 316 9.19 4.68 -22.99
CA LEU A 316 8.34 4.31 -24.09
C LEU A 316 9.14 4.36 -25.39
N PHE A 317 9.01 3.30 -26.19
CA PHE A 317 9.51 3.18 -27.54
C PHE A 317 8.32 3.10 -28.48
N SER A 318 8.27 3.91 -29.54
CA SER A 318 7.29 3.78 -30.62
C SER A 318 8.01 3.82 -31.97
N ILE A 319 7.53 3.03 -32.93
CA ILE A 319 8.06 2.99 -34.31
C ILE A 319 7.07 3.55 -35.35
N ASP A 320 5.93 4.10 -34.90
CA ASP A 320 4.90 4.66 -35.78
C ASP A 320 5.06 6.18 -35.95
N SER A 321 5.31 6.63 -37.18
CA SER A 321 5.40 8.04 -37.56
C SER A 321 4.06 8.73 -37.83
N THR A 322 2.95 8.00 -37.72
CA THR A 322 1.61 8.51 -38.02
C THR A 322 0.80 8.87 -36.78
N LEU A 323 1.17 8.35 -35.61
CA LEU A 323 0.61 8.75 -34.32
C LEU A 323 1.13 10.13 -33.91
N ASP A 324 0.25 10.97 -33.37
CA ASP A 324 0.68 12.21 -32.69
C ASP A 324 1.35 11.84 -31.35
N LEU A 325 2.23 12.73 -30.87
CA LEU A 325 2.78 12.67 -29.52
C LEU A 325 1.66 12.57 -28.47
N GLN A 326 0.56 13.27 -28.73
CA GLN A 326 -0.66 13.21 -27.93
C GLN A 326 -1.24 11.79 -27.88
N ASP A 327 -1.46 11.13 -29.03
CA ASP A 327 -2.08 9.80 -29.06
C ASP A 327 -1.20 8.75 -28.36
N ILE A 328 0.12 8.84 -28.53
CA ILE A 328 1.06 7.92 -27.90
C ILE A 328 1.11 8.11 -26.38
N VAL A 329 1.14 9.36 -25.89
CA VAL A 329 1.23 9.61 -24.44
C VAL A 329 -0.12 9.52 -23.76
N ASP A 330 -1.24 9.82 -24.42
CA ASP A 330 -2.58 9.46 -23.94
C ASP A 330 -2.70 7.94 -23.83
N GLY A 331 -2.20 7.20 -24.83
CA GLY A 331 -2.01 5.75 -24.76
C GLY A 331 -1.26 5.33 -23.50
N VAL A 332 -0.12 5.96 -23.16
CA VAL A 332 0.62 5.63 -21.93
C VAL A 332 -0.05 6.14 -20.65
N SER A 333 -0.81 7.23 -20.68
CA SER A 333 -1.70 7.62 -19.58
C SER A 333 -2.76 6.52 -19.35
N ASP A 334 -3.25 5.91 -20.42
CA ASP A 334 -4.13 4.73 -20.41
C ASP A 334 -3.39 3.40 -20.13
N TYR A 335 -2.06 3.36 -20.12
CA TYR A 335 -1.27 2.28 -19.51
C TYR A 335 -1.05 2.53 -18.01
N LEU A 336 -0.89 3.77 -17.55
CA LEU A 336 -0.57 4.12 -16.15
C LEU A 336 -1.75 4.56 -15.27
N SER A 337 -2.97 4.64 -15.80
CA SER A 337 -4.21 4.70 -15.01
C SER A 337 -4.46 3.37 -14.26
N THR A 338 -5.54 3.26 -13.48
CA THR A 338 -5.93 1.99 -12.89
C THR A 338 -6.60 1.07 -13.93
N PRO A 339 -6.38 -0.26 -13.88
CA PRO A 339 -7.26 -1.19 -14.60
C PRO A 339 -8.65 -1.15 -13.97
N VAL A 340 -9.69 -1.01 -14.80
CA VAL A 340 -11.11 -1.00 -14.41
C VAL A 340 -11.89 -1.98 -15.29
N ILE A 341 -13.10 -2.34 -14.88
CA ILE A 341 -13.99 -3.20 -15.69
C ILE A 341 -14.88 -2.32 -16.57
N THR A 342 -14.83 -2.53 -17.88
CA THR A 342 -15.54 -1.72 -18.89
C THR A 342 -16.88 -2.31 -19.29
N ASP A 343 -17.03 -3.64 -19.19
CA ASP A 343 -18.32 -4.32 -19.32
C ASP A 343 -18.28 -5.70 -18.64
N VAL A 344 -19.45 -6.19 -18.26
CA VAL A 344 -19.67 -7.62 -18.01
C VAL A 344 -20.73 -8.08 -18.98
N SER A 345 -20.53 -9.23 -19.61
CA SER A 345 -21.52 -9.79 -20.52
C SER A 345 -21.81 -11.27 -20.28
N LEU A 346 -23.05 -11.65 -20.61
CA LEU A 346 -23.57 -13.00 -20.46
C LEU A 346 -23.98 -13.56 -21.81
N ALA A 347 -23.54 -14.78 -22.10
CA ALA A 347 -23.84 -15.47 -23.35
C ALA A 347 -24.15 -16.96 -23.12
N GLY A 348 -24.75 -17.59 -24.13
CA GLY A 348 -24.90 -19.03 -24.22
C GLY A 348 -24.10 -19.58 -25.40
N SER A 349 -23.41 -20.70 -25.21
CA SER A 349 -22.59 -21.37 -26.23
C SER A 349 -23.41 -21.91 -27.41
N ALA A 350 -24.73 -22.01 -27.23
CA ALA A 350 -25.70 -22.36 -28.26
C ALA A 350 -26.45 -21.14 -28.86
N TRP A 351 -26.23 -19.93 -28.35
CA TRP A 351 -26.93 -18.74 -28.81
C TRP A 351 -26.44 -18.28 -30.20
N ALA A 352 -27.39 -17.80 -31.00
CA ALA A 352 -27.14 -17.02 -32.21
C ALA A 352 -27.33 -15.50 -31.98
N LEU A 353 -27.84 -15.10 -30.81
CA LEU A 353 -27.91 -13.71 -30.35
C LEU A 353 -26.53 -13.18 -29.91
N ALA A 354 -26.42 -11.86 -29.80
CA ALA A 354 -25.26 -11.22 -29.18
C ALA A 354 -25.29 -11.40 -27.65
N PRO A 355 -24.13 -11.35 -26.95
CA PRO A 355 -24.08 -11.34 -25.49
C PRO A 355 -24.88 -10.19 -24.87
N HIS A 356 -25.45 -10.41 -23.69
CA HIS A 356 -26.09 -9.36 -22.90
C HIS A 356 -25.06 -8.54 -22.14
N GLN A 357 -24.82 -7.30 -22.58
CA GLN A 357 -23.85 -6.37 -22.00
C GLN A 357 -24.44 -5.55 -20.85
N PHE A 358 -23.90 -5.64 -19.64
CA PHE A 358 -24.39 -4.93 -18.47
C PHE A 358 -24.17 -3.43 -18.56
N ALA A 359 -23.08 -2.96 -19.18
CA ALA A 359 -22.86 -1.54 -19.42
C ALA A 359 -24.04 -0.89 -20.17
N SER A 360 -24.64 -1.63 -21.12
CA SER A 360 -25.84 -1.20 -21.85
C SER A 360 -27.12 -1.27 -21.01
N ARG A 361 -27.24 -2.24 -20.10
CA ARG A 361 -28.42 -2.42 -19.22
C ARG A 361 -28.47 -1.34 -18.15
N ILE A 362 -27.34 -1.04 -17.52
CA ILE A 362 -27.20 -0.05 -16.43
C ILE A 362 -27.46 1.37 -16.99
N ALA A 363 -27.00 1.66 -18.22
CA ALA A 363 -27.33 2.87 -18.97
C ALA A 363 -28.82 3.02 -19.34
N ASN A 364 -29.63 1.97 -19.15
CA ASN A 364 -31.09 1.99 -19.36
C ASN A 364 -31.89 1.76 -18.06
N GLY A 365 -31.24 1.62 -16.90
CA GLY A 365 -31.92 1.32 -15.63
C GLY A 365 -32.44 -0.12 -15.51
N TRP A 366 -31.87 -1.06 -16.28
CA TRP A 366 -32.34 -2.46 -16.37
C TRP A 366 -31.38 -3.45 -15.70
N GLN A 367 -30.64 -3.02 -14.69
CA GLN A 367 -29.57 -3.78 -14.05
C GLN A 367 -30.10 -5.01 -13.29
N PHE A 368 -31.14 -4.82 -12.47
CA PHE A 368 -31.77 -5.90 -11.71
C PHE A 368 -32.88 -6.64 -12.45
N ARG A 369 -33.41 -6.06 -13.55
CA ARG A 369 -34.45 -6.70 -14.36
C ARG A 369 -33.98 -8.10 -14.77
N PRO A 370 -34.75 -9.18 -14.53
CA PRO A 370 -34.31 -10.52 -14.86
C PRO A 370 -33.97 -10.71 -16.34
N LEU A 371 -33.08 -11.66 -16.60
CA LEU A 371 -32.76 -12.12 -17.95
C LEU A 371 -33.72 -13.25 -18.32
N ALA A 372 -34.54 -13.00 -19.33
CA ALA A 372 -35.56 -13.93 -19.83
C ALA A 372 -34.98 -15.10 -20.64
N GLN A 373 -33.68 -15.05 -20.93
CA GLN A 373 -32.95 -15.99 -21.75
C GLN A 373 -32.43 -17.16 -20.92
N SER A 374 -32.76 -18.37 -21.38
CA SER A 374 -32.20 -19.64 -20.92
C SER A 374 -30.92 -19.98 -21.68
N GLY A 375 -30.12 -20.91 -21.15
CA GLY A 375 -28.93 -21.39 -21.85
C GLY A 375 -27.69 -20.52 -21.67
N ILE A 376 -27.72 -19.51 -20.80
CA ILE A 376 -26.53 -18.74 -20.38
C ILE A 376 -25.53 -19.72 -19.78
N ASP A 377 -24.35 -19.89 -20.39
CA ASP A 377 -23.27 -20.75 -19.90
C ASP A 377 -21.89 -20.08 -20.01
N ILE A 378 -21.84 -18.80 -20.38
CA ILE A 378 -20.63 -17.99 -20.53
C ILE A 378 -20.82 -16.68 -19.76
N VAL A 379 -19.85 -16.35 -18.91
CA VAL A 379 -19.62 -15.02 -18.33
C VAL A 379 -18.34 -14.48 -18.96
N GLU A 380 -18.40 -13.26 -19.49
CA GLU A 380 -17.26 -12.54 -20.03
C GLU A 380 -17.12 -11.18 -19.31
N ILE A 381 -15.93 -10.88 -18.79
CA ILE A 381 -15.63 -9.60 -18.13
C ILE A 381 -14.56 -8.91 -18.96
N GLN A 382 -14.86 -7.69 -19.42
CA GLN A 382 -13.93 -6.88 -20.20
C GLN A 382 -13.26 -5.84 -19.29
N PHE A 383 -11.94 -5.75 -19.40
CA PHE A 383 -11.12 -4.80 -18.66
C PHE A 383 -10.72 -3.63 -19.57
N SER A 384 -10.43 -2.47 -18.98
CA SER A 384 -9.83 -1.34 -19.69
C SER A 384 -8.42 -1.68 -20.21
N LYS A 385 -7.71 -2.61 -19.56
CA LYS A 385 -6.30 -2.95 -19.82
C LYS A 385 -6.04 -4.45 -19.84
N GLN A 386 -4.80 -4.84 -20.11
CA GLN A 386 -4.36 -6.20 -19.90
C GLN A 386 -4.13 -6.44 -18.39
N VAL A 387 -4.78 -7.44 -17.81
CA VAL A 387 -4.64 -7.81 -16.39
C VAL A 387 -4.09 -9.23 -16.22
N GLU A 388 -3.41 -9.50 -15.12
CA GLU A 388 -3.18 -10.86 -14.63
C GLU A 388 -4.42 -11.30 -13.85
N VAL A 389 -5.22 -12.15 -14.50
CA VAL A 389 -6.43 -12.74 -13.94
C VAL A 389 -6.41 -14.24 -14.22
N VAL A 390 -6.70 -15.04 -13.19
CA VAL A 390 -6.69 -16.49 -13.20
C VAL A 390 -8.08 -17.08 -12.91
N MET A 391 -8.17 -18.41 -12.98
CA MET A 391 -9.44 -19.14 -12.85
C MET A 391 -10.12 -18.95 -11.48
N ASP A 392 -9.32 -18.79 -10.42
CA ASP A 392 -9.77 -18.75 -9.03
C ASP A 392 -10.07 -17.31 -8.54
N ASP A 393 -9.78 -16.27 -9.34
CA ASP A 393 -10.04 -14.87 -8.97
C ASP A 393 -11.52 -14.49 -9.07
N MET A 394 -12.36 -15.31 -9.72
CA MET A 394 -13.80 -15.11 -9.75
C MET A 394 -14.50 -16.07 -8.80
N MET A 395 -15.15 -15.54 -7.77
CA MET A 395 -16.18 -16.26 -7.03
C MET A 395 -17.55 -16.00 -7.66
N PHE A 396 -18.22 -17.08 -8.06
CA PHE A 396 -19.54 -17.00 -8.68
C PHE A 396 -20.59 -17.65 -7.79
N VAL A 397 -21.48 -16.84 -7.23
CA VAL A 397 -22.47 -17.25 -6.22
C VAL A 397 -23.85 -17.32 -6.86
N GLN A 398 -24.54 -18.45 -6.66
CA GLN A 398 -25.92 -18.66 -7.11
C GLN A 398 -26.85 -18.83 -5.89
N THR A 399 -27.93 -18.04 -5.84
CA THR A 399 -29.04 -18.26 -4.89
C THR A 399 -30.28 -18.78 -5.62
N VAL A 400 -30.69 -20.00 -5.31
CA VAL A 400 -31.93 -20.63 -5.84
C VAL A 400 -33.02 -20.71 -4.78
N SER A 401 -34.28 -20.67 -5.22
CA SER A 401 -35.43 -20.94 -4.35
C SER A 401 -35.56 -22.45 -4.10
N ALA A 402 -35.25 -22.92 -2.89
CA ALA A 402 -35.70 -24.23 -2.46
C ALA A 402 -37.18 -24.11 -2.07
N GLY A 403 -38.05 -24.59 -2.96
CA GLY A 403 -39.49 -24.27 -2.96
C GLY A 403 -40.19 -24.35 -1.60
N GLN A 404 -40.84 -23.25 -1.22
CA GLN A 404 -41.61 -23.06 0.01
C GLN A 404 -40.82 -23.09 1.35
N GLY A 405 -39.57 -22.62 1.34
CA GLY A 405 -39.04 -21.95 2.54
C GLY A 405 -37.62 -22.31 2.94
N ASN A 406 -36.65 -22.14 2.04
CA ASN A 406 -35.35 -21.53 2.32
C ASN A 406 -34.68 -21.19 0.98
N ALA A 407 -34.02 -20.04 0.88
CA ALA A 407 -33.07 -19.82 -0.20
C ALA A 407 -31.87 -20.77 -0.01
N THR A 408 -31.28 -21.29 -1.08
CA THR A 408 -30.03 -22.05 -1.00
C THR A 408 -28.99 -21.35 -1.87
N THR A 409 -27.94 -20.86 -1.21
CA THR A 409 -26.81 -20.22 -1.86
C THR A 409 -25.70 -21.23 -2.09
N THR A 410 -25.14 -21.26 -3.29
CA THR A 410 -24.12 -22.22 -3.72
C THR A 410 -23.06 -21.52 -4.56
N THR A 411 -21.79 -21.65 -4.19
CA THR A 411 -20.68 -21.25 -5.05
C THR A 411 -20.56 -22.23 -6.22
N LEU A 412 -20.63 -21.73 -7.45
CA LEU A 412 -20.45 -22.54 -8.65
C LEU A 412 -18.96 -22.58 -9.02
N SER A 413 -18.41 -23.79 -9.21
CA SER A 413 -16.98 -24.02 -9.49
C SER A 413 -16.70 -24.89 -10.73
N ASN A 414 -17.75 -25.27 -11.47
CA ASN A 414 -17.65 -26.17 -12.63
C ASN A 414 -17.63 -25.39 -13.97
N TYR A 415 -16.58 -24.59 -14.18
CA TYR A 415 -16.33 -23.83 -15.40
C TYR A 415 -14.91 -24.04 -15.94
N THR A 416 -14.67 -23.63 -17.19
CA THR A 416 -13.34 -23.48 -17.78
C THR A 416 -13.03 -22.01 -17.99
N PHE A 417 -11.81 -21.60 -17.65
CA PHE A 417 -11.32 -20.23 -17.78
C PHE A 417 -10.45 -20.02 -19.02
N SER A 418 -10.53 -18.83 -19.62
CA SER A 418 -9.58 -18.32 -20.62
C SER A 418 -9.54 -16.80 -20.61
N TYR A 419 -8.35 -16.22 -20.79
CA TYR A 419 -8.17 -14.77 -20.99
C TYR A 419 -7.74 -14.48 -22.44
N ASP A 420 -8.43 -13.57 -23.12
CA ASP A 420 -8.02 -13.05 -24.43
C ASP A 420 -7.37 -11.67 -24.27
N VAL A 421 -6.04 -11.66 -24.44
CA VAL A 421 -5.20 -10.46 -24.38
C VAL A 421 -5.60 -9.41 -25.42
N ALA A 422 -6.06 -9.83 -26.61
CA ALA A 422 -6.36 -8.91 -27.70
C ALA A 422 -7.67 -8.13 -27.48
N THR A 423 -8.65 -8.73 -26.79
CA THR A 423 -9.92 -8.08 -26.43
C THR A 423 -9.99 -7.61 -24.99
N ARG A 424 -8.96 -7.92 -24.17
CA ARG A 424 -8.89 -7.66 -22.73
C ARG A 424 -10.08 -8.31 -21.99
N THR A 425 -10.41 -9.55 -22.37
CA THR A 425 -11.62 -10.25 -21.90
C THR A 425 -11.27 -11.53 -21.16
N ALA A 426 -11.63 -11.60 -19.89
CA ALA A 426 -11.67 -12.84 -19.13
C ALA A 426 -13.00 -13.56 -19.39
N ARG A 427 -12.94 -14.87 -19.64
CA ARG A 427 -14.09 -15.70 -20.00
C ARG A 427 -14.15 -16.94 -19.12
N TRP A 428 -15.28 -17.11 -18.44
CA TRP A 428 -15.63 -18.30 -17.66
C TRP A 428 -16.79 -19.01 -18.35
N GLN A 429 -16.54 -20.21 -18.87
CA GLN A 429 -17.56 -21.04 -19.52
C GLN A 429 -17.96 -22.21 -18.62
N PHE A 430 -19.20 -22.21 -18.16
CA PHE A 430 -19.79 -23.22 -17.30
C PHE A 430 -20.06 -24.53 -18.07
N THR A 431 -19.93 -25.66 -17.37
CA THR A 431 -20.18 -26.99 -17.94
C THR A 431 -21.67 -27.30 -18.19
N SER A 432 -22.56 -26.47 -17.65
CA SER A 432 -24.00 -26.47 -17.86
C SER A 432 -24.51 -25.04 -17.78
N ALA A 433 -25.60 -24.75 -18.49
CA ALA A 433 -26.26 -23.46 -18.37
C ALA A 433 -26.68 -23.14 -16.94
N LEU A 434 -26.60 -21.86 -16.59
CA LEU A 434 -27.17 -21.26 -15.39
C LEU A 434 -28.67 -21.59 -15.33
N ALA A 435 -29.15 -21.96 -14.14
CA ALA A 435 -30.56 -22.20 -13.89
C ALA A 435 -31.29 -20.88 -13.55
N ASP A 436 -32.61 -20.91 -13.43
CA ASP A 436 -33.36 -19.77 -12.90
C ASP A 436 -32.92 -19.50 -11.45
N GLY A 437 -32.61 -18.23 -11.14
CA GLY A 437 -32.04 -17.84 -9.85
C GLY A 437 -31.44 -16.44 -9.84
N LYS A 438 -30.96 -16.07 -8.65
CA LYS A 438 -30.19 -14.85 -8.39
C LYS A 438 -28.70 -15.18 -8.43
N TYR A 439 -27.87 -14.25 -8.89
CA TYR A 439 -26.44 -14.46 -9.08
C TYR A 439 -25.63 -13.26 -8.63
N ALA A 440 -24.45 -13.52 -8.06
CA ALA A 440 -23.43 -12.52 -7.80
C ALA A 440 -22.10 -12.97 -8.42
N ILE A 441 -21.44 -12.05 -9.12
CA ILE A 441 -20.05 -12.16 -9.58
C ILE A 441 -19.23 -11.32 -8.62
N HIS A 442 -18.27 -11.96 -7.96
CA HIS A 442 -17.25 -11.33 -7.12
C HIS A 442 -15.90 -11.54 -7.81
N LEU A 443 -15.10 -10.49 -7.94
CA LEU A 443 -13.70 -10.61 -8.35
C LEU A 443 -12.77 -10.23 -7.20
N ASN A 444 -11.73 -11.04 -7.02
CA ASN A 444 -10.69 -10.87 -6.03
C ASN A 444 -9.96 -9.53 -6.25
N SER A 445 -9.70 -8.80 -5.16
CA SER A 445 -8.92 -7.56 -5.16
C SER A 445 -7.43 -7.77 -5.50
N SER A 446 -6.96 -9.03 -5.54
CA SER A 446 -5.60 -9.38 -5.96
C SER A 446 -5.36 -9.30 -7.47
N ILE A 447 -6.37 -9.02 -8.30
CA ILE A 447 -6.17 -8.81 -9.75
C ILE A 447 -5.34 -7.54 -9.96
N THR A 448 -4.21 -7.66 -10.64
CA THR A 448 -3.33 -6.55 -11.04
C THR A 448 -3.21 -6.44 -12.57
N ASP A 449 -2.68 -5.33 -13.07
CA ASP A 449 -2.06 -5.30 -14.39
C ASP A 449 -0.59 -5.76 -14.35
N TYR A 450 0.07 -5.74 -15.51
CA TYR A 450 1.46 -6.21 -15.68
C TYR A 450 2.50 -5.25 -15.07
N ALA A 451 2.07 -4.12 -14.53
CA ALA A 451 2.87 -3.18 -13.76
C ALA A 451 2.59 -3.29 -12.24
N ASP A 452 1.94 -4.37 -11.80
CA ASP A 452 1.48 -4.62 -10.43
C ASP A 452 0.47 -3.57 -9.89
N VAL A 453 -0.24 -2.84 -10.77
CA VAL A 453 -1.30 -1.91 -10.35
C VAL A 453 -2.59 -2.68 -10.10
N ALA A 454 -3.09 -2.64 -8.87
CA ALA A 454 -4.33 -3.32 -8.48
C ALA A 454 -5.56 -2.80 -9.25
N LEU A 455 -6.50 -3.71 -9.49
CA LEU A 455 -7.82 -3.42 -10.06
C LEU A 455 -8.54 -2.35 -9.21
N ASP A 456 -8.92 -1.26 -9.85
CA ASP A 456 -9.88 -0.29 -9.35
C ASP A 456 -11.28 -0.86 -9.63
N GLY A 457 -11.56 -1.94 -8.91
CA GLY A 457 -12.73 -2.80 -9.10
C GLY A 457 -13.99 -2.28 -8.43
N ASP A 458 -13.89 -1.15 -7.70
CA ASP A 458 -14.97 -0.53 -6.91
C ASP A 458 -16.27 -0.39 -7.71
N TRP A 459 -17.12 -1.40 -7.57
CA TRP A 459 -18.48 -1.44 -8.10
C TRP A 459 -19.34 -2.17 -7.09
N SER A 460 -19.92 -1.40 -6.18
CA SER A 460 -21.08 -1.85 -5.41
C SER A 460 -22.31 -1.10 -5.93
N ASN A 461 -23.36 -1.84 -6.29
CA ASN A 461 -24.67 -1.24 -6.58
C ASN A 461 -25.25 -0.52 -5.33
N ALA A 462 -24.67 -0.75 -4.14
CA ALA A 462 -25.14 -0.36 -2.82
C ALA A 462 -24.52 0.96 -2.28
N GLU A 463 -24.15 1.90 -3.17
CA GLU A 463 -23.71 3.25 -2.77
C GLU A 463 -24.70 3.90 -1.78
N ALA A 464 -24.18 4.28 -0.61
CA ALA A 464 -24.98 4.72 0.53
C ALA A 464 -25.73 6.03 0.24
N GLY A 465 -27.02 5.93 -0.14
CA GLY A 465 -27.89 7.09 -0.28
C GLY A 465 -29.04 6.95 -1.29
N HIS A 466 -29.00 5.94 -2.16
CA HIS A 466 -30.14 5.57 -3.00
C HIS A 466 -30.83 4.35 -2.40
N ALA A 467 -31.79 4.58 -1.52
CA ALA A 467 -32.79 3.55 -1.24
C ALA A 467 -33.45 3.19 -2.58
N GLY A 468 -33.45 1.89 -2.92
CA GLY A 468 -34.22 1.40 -4.05
C GLY A 468 -35.66 1.89 -3.90
N THR A 469 -36.27 2.31 -5.01
CA THR A 469 -37.73 2.43 -4.97
C THR A 469 -38.29 1.02 -4.80
N PRO A 470 -39.27 0.78 -3.92
CA PRO A 470 -39.99 -0.50 -3.88
C PRO A 470 -40.87 -0.64 -5.13
N ASP A 471 -40.22 -0.89 -6.25
CA ASP A 471 -40.81 -1.11 -7.57
C ASP A 471 -40.66 -2.58 -7.98
N SER A 472 -41.44 -2.96 -8.98
CA SER A 472 -41.54 -4.34 -9.44
C SER A 472 -40.46 -4.64 -10.47
N TRP A 473 -39.18 -4.48 -10.09
CA TRP A 473 -38.02 -4.55 -10.98
C TRP A 473 -38.08 -3.55 -12.15
N GLN A 474 -38.66 -2.37 -11.90
CA GLN A 474 -38.96 -1.34 -12.90
C GLN A 474 -38.28 -0.01 -12.56
N ASP A 475 -37.26 0.30 -13.35
CA ASP A 475 -36.61 1.61 -13.52
C ASP A 475 -35.86 2.22 -12.33
N ASP A 476 -34.76 1.54 -11.95
CA ASP A 476 -33.55 2.23 -11.49
C ASP A 476 -33.24 3.44 -12.39
N PRO A 477 -32.78 4.58 -11.84
CA PRO A 477 -32.31 5.68 -12.66
C PRO A 477 -31.13 5.21 -13.52
N ALA A 478 -31.17 5.51 -14.83
CA ALA A 478 -30.07 5.21 -15.74
C ALA A 478 -28.73 5.77 -15.25
N ARG A 479 -27.71 4.93 -15.12
CA ARG A 479 -26.34 5.29 -14.71
C ARG A 479 -25.35 4.88 -15.79
N THR A 480 -24.19 5.51 -15.84
CA THR A 480 -23.06 4.92 -16.59
C THR A 480 -22.50 3.77 -15.75
N PHE A 481 -22.12 2.67 -16.40
CA PHE A 481 -21.32 1.62 -15.76
C PHE A 481 -19.89 2.13 -15.60
N ASN A 482 -19.67 2.86 -14.50
CA ASN A 482 -18.39 3.40 -14.07
C ASN A 482 -17.87 2.52 -12.93
N VAL A 483 -17.12 1.48 -13.26
CA VAL A 483 -16.37 0.71 -12.26
C VAL A 483 -15.13 1.51 -11.88
N GLY A 484 -14.85 1.56 -10.58
CA GLY A 484 -13.70 2.23 -10.01
C GLY A 484 -13.99 3.63 -9.47
N ASN A 485 -13.28 4.00 -8.41
CA ASN A 485 -13.32 5.32 -7.78
C ASN A 485 -12.07 6.17 -8.09
N GLY A 486 -11.10 5.62 -8.84
CA GLY A 486 -9.81 6.23 -9.15
C GLY A 486 -8.69 5.91 -8.15
N VAL A 487 -8.92 4.99 -7.21
CA VAL A 487 -7.95 4.56 -6.18
C VAL A 487 -7.71 3.05 -6.30
N PRO A 488 -6.54 2.60 -6.78
CA PRO A 488 -6.26 1.17 -6.91
C PRO A 488 -6.16 0.50 -5.55
N GLY A 489 -6.80 -0.66 -5.40
CA GLY A 489 -6.56 -1.58 -4.28
C GLY A 489 -6.91 -1.05 -2.88
N ALA A 490 -7.79 -0.06 -2.76
CA ALA A 490 -8.32 0.34 -1.45
C ALA A 490 -9.07 -0.83 -0.79
N GLU A 491 -9.06 -0.92 0.54
CA GLU A 491 -9.95 -1.84 1.27
C GLU A 491 -11.41 -1.44 1.00
N GLY A 492 -12.07 -2.21 0.13
CA GLY A 492 -13.35 -1.86 -0.49
C GLY A 492 -13.42 -2.17 -1.99
N GLY A 493 -12.28 -2.20 -2.69
CA GLY A 493 -12.12 -2.30 -4.15
C GLY A 493 -12.58 -3.58 -4.84
N GLU A 494 -13.42 -4.39 -4.20
CA GLU A 494 -13.95 -5.63 -4.73
C GLU A 494 -15.08 -5.37 -5.74
N PHE A 495 -14.93 -5.89 -6.96
CA PHE A 495 -15.99 -5.82 -7.95
C PHE A 495 -17.11 -6.81 -7.63
N ARG A 496 -18.32 -6.30 -7.33
CA ARG A 496 -19.50 -7.12 -7.01
C ARG A 496 -20.69 -6.80 -7.91
N LEU A 497 -20.91 -7.61 -8.95
CA LEU A 497 -22.07 -7.49 -9.84
C LEU A 497 -23.18 -8.48 -9.50
N HIS A 498 -24.36 -7.96 -9.20
CA HIS A 498 -25.57 -8.74 -8.94
C HIS A 498 -26.49 -8.76 -10.17
N PHE A 499 -27.06 -9.93 -10.48
CA PHE A 499 -28.07 -10.08 -11.54
C PHE A 499 -29.02 -11.25 -11.27
N ALA A 500 -30.08 -11.36 -12.08
CA ALA A 500 -31.02 -12.48 -12.01
C ALA A 500 -31.28 -13.08 -13.39
N VAL A 501 -31.48 -14.40 -13.42
CA VAL A 501 -31.93 -15.16 -14.58
C VAL A 501 -33.28 -15.77 -14.23
N LEU A 502 -34.30 -15.51 -15.04
CA LEU A 502 -35.59 -16.17 -14.95
C LEU A 502 -36.09 -16.38 -16.37
N ALA A 503 -35.86 -17.58 -16.91
CA ALA A 503 -36.26 -17.90 -18.27
C ALA A 503 -37.74 -17.59 -18.48
N TYR A 504 -38.06 -17.01 -19.64
CA TYR A 504 -39.41 -16.61 -20.05
C TYR A 504 -40.06 -15.42 -19.29
N ASP A 505 -39.36 -14.75 -18.36
CA ASP A 505 -39.79 -13.48 -17.74
C ASP A 505 -39.50 -12.28 -18.67
N TYR A 506 -40.33 -12.15 -19.71
CA TYR A 506 -40.19 -11.18 -20.78
C TYR A 506 -40.59 -9.76 -20.40
N ASP A 507 -41.50 -9.60 -19.44
CA ASP A 507 -41.80 -8.30 -18.83
C ASP A 507 -40.82 -7.94 -17.71
N GLY A 508 -40.11 -8.92 -17.16
CA GLY A 508 -39.01 -8.74 -16.21
C GLY A 508 -39.51 -8.41 -14.80
N SER A 509 -40.68 -8.92 -14.43
CA SER A 509 -41.34 -8.69 -13.13
C SER A 509 -40.88 -9.65 -12.02
N GLY A 510 -39.99 -10.58 -12.32
CA GLY A 510 -39.56 -11.67 -11.43
C GLY A 510 -40.59 -12.81 -11.32
N LEU A 511 -41.63 -12.81 -12.17
CA LEU A 511 -42.76 -13.75 -12.16
C LEU A 511 -43.11 -14.13 -13.60
N VAL A 512 -42.99 -15.41 -13.97
CA VAL A 512 -43.45 -15.87 -15.29
C VAL A 512 -44.97 -16.04 -15.28
N ASP A 513 -45.71 -15.11 -15.88
CA ASP A 513 -47.17 -15.06 -15.86
C ASP A 513 -47.83 -14.85 -17.25
N SER A 514 -49.12 -14.56 -17.26
CA SER A 514 -49.89 -14.22 -18.46
C SER A 514 -49.42 -12.95 -19.20
N ALA A 515 -48.70 -12.04 -18.54
CA ALA A 515 -48.11 -10.84 -19.12
C ALA A 515 -46.97 -11.20 -20.08
N ASP A 516 -46.08 -12.13 -19.71
CA ASP A 516 -45.01 -12.63 -20.57
C ASP A 516 -45.56 -13.31 -21.82
N VAL A 517 -46.62 -14.10 -21.66
CA VAL A 517 -47.32 -14.71 -22.80
C VAL A 517 -47.86 -13.64 -23.75
N ALA A 518 -48.27 -12.48 -23.25
CA ALA A 518 -48.69 -11.35 -24.10
C ALA A 518 -47.49 -10.67 -24.78
N VAL A 519 -46.36 -10.46 -24.09
CA VAL A 519 -45.12 -9.91 -24.69
C VAL A 519 -44.60 -10.83 -25.80
N TRP A 520 -44.50 -12.14 -25.52
CA TRP A 520 -44.13 -13.17 -26.49
C TRP A 520 -45.07 -13.19 -27.70
N THR A 521 -46.39 -13.17 -27.45
CA THR A 521 -47.38 -13.19 -28.54
C THR A 521 -47.26 -11.97 -29.46
N ASP A 522 -46.99 -10.78 -28.90
CA ASP A 522 -46.83 -9.56 -29.71
C ASP A 522 -45.53 -9.59 -30.54
N GLN A 523 -44.41 -10.01 -29.94
CA GLN A 523 -43.14 -10.13 -30.68
C GLN A 523 -43.19 -11.24 -31.74
N ALA A 524 -43.79 -12.39 -31.44
CA ALA A 524 -44.00 -13.48 -32.40
C ALA A 524 -44.92 -13.07 -33.57
N ALA A 525 -45.89 -12.17 -33.32
CA ALA A 525 -46.81 -11.67 -34.36
C ALA A 525 -46.22 -10.55 -35.22
N ASN A 526 -45.44 -9.65 -34.62
CA ASN A 526 -44.86 -8.48 -35.29
C ASN A 526 -43.51 -8.78 -35.97
N GLY A 527 -42.87 -9.88 -35.58
CA GLY A 527 -41.50 -10.22 -35.96
C GLY A 527 -40.49 -9.55 -35.02
N ALA A 528 -39.38 -10.24 -34.73
CA ALA A 528 -38.32 -9.74 -33.89
C ALA A 528 -37.84 -8.34 -34.32
N GLY A 529 -37.79 -7.41 -33.35
CA GLY A 529 -36.99 -6.19 -33.48
C GLY A 529 -35.50 -6.51 -33.41
N SER A 530 -34.66 -5.48 -33.23
CA SER A 530 -33.21 -5.68 -33.01
C SER A 530 -32.88 -6.39 -31.69
N GLU A 531 -33.84 -6.41 -30.76
CA GLU A 531 -33.74 -7.02 -29.42
C GLU A 531 -34.93 -7.99 -29.25
N PRO A 532 -34.81 -9.28 -29.62
CA PRO A 532 -35.87 -10.25 -29.40
C PRO A 532 -35.89 -10.68 -27.93
N LEU A 533 -36.49 -9.85 -27.07
CA LEU A 533 -36.74 -10.23 -25.67
C LEU A 533 -37.47 -11.57 -25.58
N ALA A 534 -38.35 -11.88 -26.54
CA ALA A 534 -39.13 -13.12 -26.64
C ALA A 534 -38.40 -14.34 -27.24
N ASP A 535 -37.07 -14.30 -27.41
CA ASP A 535 -36.24 -15.45 -27.83
C ASP A 535 -35.55 -16.02 -26.58
N ALA A 536 -36.26 -16.90 -25.86
CA ALA A 536 -35.77 -17.43 -24.58
C ALA A 536 -34.73 -18.54 -24.75
N ASN A 537 -34.63 -19.18 -25.91
CA ASN A 537 -33.59 -20.18 -26.15
C ASN A 537 -32.30 -19.57 -26.78
N GLY A 538 -32.39 -18.35 -27.30
CA GLY A 538 -31.31 -17.58 -27.91
C GLY A 538 -30.94 -18.03 -29.33
N ASP A 539 -31.75 -18.85 -30.01
CA ASP A 539 -31.44 -19.44 -31.32
C ASP A 539 -31.59 -18.46 -32.51
N GLY A 540 -32.04 -17.24 -32.24
CA GLY A 540 -32.24 -16.17 -33.21
C GLY A 540 -33.66 -16.14 -33.81
N ALA A 541 -34.58 -16.97 -33.33
CA ALA A 541 -35.96 -17.01 -33.81
C ALA A 541 -36.98 -17.17 -32.67
N VAL A 542 -37.87 -16.19 -32.52
CA VAL A 542 -39.06 -16.30 -31.66
C VAL A 542 -40.00 -17.37 -32.22
N THR A 543 -40.06 -18.53 -31.55
CA THR A 543 -40.86 -19.70 -31.93
C THR A 543 -41.72 -20.21 -30.78
N ALA A 544 -42.38 -21.35 -30.99
CA ALA A 544 -43.10 -22.07 -29.92
C ALA A 544 -42.16 -22.80 -28.93
N ALA A 545 -40.84 -22.78 -29.14
CA ALA A 545 -39.88 -23.19 -28.10
C ALA A 545 -39.74 -22.13 -26.99
N ASP A 546 -40.12 -20.90 -27.31
CA ASP A 546 -39.98 -19.70 -26.50
C ASP A 546 -41.30 -19.33 -25.79
N GLU A 547 -42.34 -20.15 -25.92
CA GLU A 547 -43.64 -19.87 -25.31
C GLU A 547 -43.57 -20.07 -23.78
N PRO A 548 -43.87 -19.05 -22.93
CA PRO A 548 -43.75 -19.14 -21.46
C PRO A 548 -44.64 -20.19 -20.80
N GLN A 549 -45.55 -20.82 -21.56
CA GLN A 549 -46.60 -21.68 -21.04
C GLN A 549 -46.10 -22.94 -20.31
N ALA A 550 -44.84 -23.34 -20.52
CA ALA A 550 -44.18 -24.40 -19.76
C ALA A 550 -43.65 -23.94 -18.38
N ALA A 551 -43.41 -22.64 -18.21
CA ALA A 551 -42.80 -22.02 -17.02
C ALA A 551 -43.78 -21.16 -16.19
N LEU A 552 -45.04 -21.02 -16.61
CA LEU A 552 -46.06 -20.23 -15.87
C LEU A 552 -46.13 -20.58 -14.38
N GLY A 553 -45.92 -19.58 -13.53
CA GLY A 553 -45.83 -19.72 -12.07
C GLY A 553 -44.41 -20.00 -11.55
N ALA A 554 -43.39 -19.99 -12.41
CA ALA A 554 -42.01 -19.82 -11.98
C ALA A 554 -41.81 -18.39 -11.46
N THR A 555 -41.06 -18.26 -10.38
CA THR A 555 -40.80 -17.00 -9.70
C THR A 555 -39.35 -16.98 -9.23
N LEU A 556 -38.70 -15.83 -9.29
CA LEU A 556 -37.49 -15.62 -8.47
C LEU A 556 -37.85 -15.70 -6.97
N PRO A 557 -36.88 -15.95 -6.07
CA PRO A 557 -37.10 -15.74 -4.65
C PRO A 557 -37.53 -14.28 -4.42
N LEU A 558 -38.78 -14.08 -3.97
CA LEU A 558 -39.32 -12.74 -3.70
C LEU A 558 -38.50 -12.06 -2.61
N ARG A 559 -38.22 -10.76 -2.78
CA ARG A 559 -37.59 -9.91 -1.75
C ARG A 559 -38.44 -9.74 -0.48
N TYR A 560 -39.75 -10.02 -0.56
CA TYR A 560 -40.76 -9.64 0.43
C TYR A 560 -40.81 -10.44 1.74
N ASP A 561 -40.10 -11.56 1.84
CA ASP A 561 -40.13 -12.44 3.03
C ASP A 561 -38.86 -12.30 3.92
N ASP A 562 -37.86 -11.52 3.49
CA ASP A 562 -36.48 -11.47 4.03
C ASP A 562 -36.21 -10.24 4.97
N ALA A 563 -37.25 -9.65 5.58
CA ALA A 563 -37.20 -8.51 6.52
C ALA A 563 -36.63 -7.15 6.02
N ASP A 564 -36.07 -7.09 4.81
CA ASP A 564 -35.83 -5.87 4.05
C ASP A 564 -37.17 -5.34 3.51
N TYR A 565 -37.71 -4.30 4.14
CA TYR A 565 -39.05 -3.75 3.88
C TYR A 565 -39.02 -2.51 2.99
N ILE A 566 -37.86 -1.90 2.78
CA ILE A 566 -37.69 -0.72 1.93
C ILE A 566 -36.90 -1.01 0.65
N ASP A 567 -36.37 -2.22 0.50
CA ASP A 567 -35.64 -2.72 -0.66
C ASP A 567 -34.38 -1.89 -0.96
N ASP A 568 -33.58 -1.64 0.10
CA ASP A 568 -32.26 -0.98 0.04
C ASP A 568 -31.07 -1.94 0.27
N GLU A 569 -31.36 -3.24 0.19
CA GLU A 569 -30.43 -4.36 0.36
C GLU A 569 -29.78 -4.44 1.77
N ARG A 570 -30.29 -3.71 2.76
CA ARG A 570 -29.75 -3.67 4.13
C ARG A 570 -30.88 -3.79 5.16
N VAL A 571 -31.03 -4.93 5.83
CA VAL A 571 -32.00 -5.05 6.96
C VAL A 571 -31.59 -4.12 8.11
N ASN A 572 -32.20 -2.93 8.20
CA ASN A 572 -31.73 -1.85 9.06
C ASN A 572 -32.86 -1.18 9.88
N ALA A 573 -32.52 -0.10 10.60
CA ALA A 573 -33.48 0.60 11.46
C ALA A 573 -34.64 1.26 10.69
N VAL A 574 -34.48 1.50 9.39
CA VAL A 574 -35.52 2.05 8.50
C VAL A 574 -36.52 0.95 8.12
N ASP A 575 -36.08 -0.29 7.86
CA ASP A 575 -36.95 -1.47 7.66
C ASP A 575 -37.77 -1.79 8.89
N LEU A 576 -37.13 -1.75 10.06
CA LEU A 576 -37.81 -1.87 11.33
C LEU A 576 -38.92 -0.79 11.45
N GLY A 577 -38.64 0.45 11.01
CA GLY A 577 -39.61 1.53 10.93
C GLY A 577 -40.77 1.24 9.95
N ALA A 578 -40.48 0.68 8.77
CA ALA A 578 -41.47 0.29 7.77
C ALA A 578 -42.35 -0.88 8.27
N TRP A 579 -41.74 -1.88 8.91
CA TRP A 579 -42.41 -3.01 9.57
C TRP A 579 -43.35 -2.54 10.69
N TYR A 580 -42.87 -1.65 11.58
CA TYR A 580 -43.69 -1.03 12.64
C TYR A 580 -44.88 -0.23 12.08
N LEU A 581 -44.76 0.36 10.89
CA LEU A 581 -45.86 1.08 10.22
C LEU A 581 -46.84 0.14 9.51
N GLY A 582 -46.39 -1.03 9.06
CA GLY A 582 -47.21 -2.07 8.44
C GLY A 582 -48.02 -2.90 9.44
N TYR A 583 -47.48 -3.19 10.62
CA TYR A 583 -48.13 -4.04 11.62
C TYR A 583 -48.99 -3.28 12.65
N THR A 584 -50.16 -3.84 12.97
CA THR A 584 -51.09 -3.20 13.91
C THR A 584 -50.71 -3.44 15.38
N LEU A 585 -50.46 -2.34 16.10
CA LEU A 585 -49.86 -2.16 17.44
C LEU A 585 -50.45 -2.93 18.65
N GLN A 586 -50.94 -4.16 18.53
CA GLN A 586 -51.69 -4.81 19.64
C GLN A 586 -50.94 -5.85 20.47
N TYR A 587 -49.83 -6.42 19.98
CA TYR A 587 -48.98 -7.36 20.74
C TYR A 587 -47.54 -7.27 20.23
N LEU A 588 -46.74 -6.38 20.81
CA LEU A 588 -45.28 -6.37 20.69
C LEU A 588 -44.68 -6.07 22.06
N ASP A 589 -43.81 -6.95 22.54
CA ASP A 589 -42.92 -6.69 23.68
C ASP A 589 -41.44 -6.79 23.25
N GLY A 590 -40.51 -6.51 24.18
CA GLY A 590 -39.08 -6.45 23.87
C GLY A 590 -38.49 -7.77 23.37
N ASN A 591 -39.14 -8.90 23.59
CA ASN A 591 -38.66 -10.19 23.09
C ASN A 591 -39.01 -10.40 21.61
N ASP A 592 -40.06 -9.75 21.08
CA ASP A 592 -40.40 -9.83 19.66
C ASP A 592 -39.32 -9.17 18.79
N PHE A 593 -38.61 -8.16 19.32
CA PHE A 593 -37.43 -7.55 18.68
C PHE A 593 -36.24 -8.51 18.60
N VAL A 594 -35.94 -9.22 19.71
CA VAL A 594 -34.86 -10.23 19.75
C VAL A 594 -35.17 -11.43 18.85
N VAL A 595 -36.45 -11.81 18.73
CA VAL A 595 -36.89 -12.84 17.77
C VAL A 595 -36.85 -12.35 16.32
N TRP A 596 -37.12 -11.06 16.06
CA TRP A 596 -36.98 -10.47 14.73
C TRP A 596 -35.50 -10.41 14.29
N GLN A 597 -34.58 -9.96 15.14
CA GLN A 597 -33.14 -10.07 14.87
C GLN A 597 -32.71 -11.53 14.70
N GLY A 598 -32.96 -12.38 15.70
CA GLY A 598 -32.46 -13.76 15.72
C GLY A 598 -33.10 -14.73 14.72
N ALA A 599 -34.12 -14.32 13.96
CA ALA A 599 -34.75 -15.13 12.92
C ALA A 599 -34.50 -14.64 11.48
N PHE A 600 -33.99 -13.41 11.29
CA PHE A 600 -33.85 -12.78 9.97
C PHE A 600 -32.45 -12.19 9.68
N LEU A 601 -31.53 -12.20 10.64
CA LEU A 601 -30.12 -11.79 10.41
C LEU A 601 -29.34 -12.70 9.44
N ASP A 602 -29.87 -13.87 9.07
CA ASP A 602 -29.15 -14.92 8.34
C ASP A 602 -29.67 -15.14 6.90
N SER A 603 -30.58 -14.27 6.42
CA SER A 603 -31.08 -14.36 5.05
C SER A 603 -31.67 -13.05 4.51
N SER A 604 -30.80 -12.16 3.99
CA SER A 604 -31.14 -11.59 2.68
C SER A 604 -30.62 -12.57 1.63
N SER A 605 -31.46 -12.97 0.67
CA SER A 605 -31.09 -13.95 -0.37
C SER A 605 -29.98 -13.50 -1.35
N TRP A 606 -29.32 -12.37 -1.08
CA TRP A 606 -28.22 -11.79 -1.83
C TRP A 606 -26.91 -11.71 -1.02
N TYR A 607 -26.97 -11.67 0.32
CA TYR A 607 -25.79 -11.50 1.18
C TYR A 607 -25.41 -12.82 1.84
N VAL A 608 -24.75 -13.70 1.07
CA VAL A 608 -23.90 -14.73 1.69
C VAL A 608 -22.48 -14.23 1.67
N ASP A 609 -22.19 -13.49 2.72
CA ASP A 609 -20.85 -13.23 3.17
C ASP A 609 -20.18 -14.58 3.51
N GLN A 610 -19.35 -15.12 2.61
CA GLN A 610 -18.55 -16.31 2.92
C GLN A 610 -17.32 -15.97 3.77
N ASP A 611 -17.02 -14.68 3.95
CA ASP A 611 -16.19 -14.20 5.03
C ASP A 611 -16.98 -14.05 6.33
N ASN A 612 -18.21 -14.58 6.48
CA ASN A 612 -18.87 -14.76 7.78
C ASN A 612 -18.30 -15.92 8.63
N SER A 613 -16.98 -16.13 8.53
CA SER A 613 -16.14 -16.61 9.64
C SER A 613 -15.29 -15.49 10.27
N SER A 614 -15.39 -14.26 9.75
CA SER A 614 -14.70 -13.02 10.13
C SER A 614 -15.55 -11.75 9.98
N LEU A 615 -16.73 -11.82 9.35
CA LEU A 615 -17.76 -10.77 9.28
C LEU A 615 -19.02 -11.13 10.08
N VAL A 616 -18.78 -11.70 11.26
CA VAL A 616 -19.37 -11.04 12.42
C VAL A 616 -18.93 -9.58 12.29
N GLN A 617 -19.85 -8.66 12.00
CA GLN A 617 -19.59 -7.27 12.33
C GLN A 617 -19.58 -7.23 13.85
N THR A 618 -18.43 -7.58 14.42
CA THR A 618 -18.09 -7.29 15.80
C THR A 618 -18.23 -5.79 15.86
N SER A 619 -19.34 -5.31 16.43
CA SER A 619 -19.28 -4.04 17.12
C SER A 619 -18.28 -4.32 18.23
N LEU A 620 -16.99 -4.06 17.92
CA LEU A 620 -15.87 -4.55 18.69
C LEU A 620 -16.16 -4.25 20.15
N ALA A 621 -15.85 -5.18 21.03
CA ALA A 621 -15.81 -4.86 22.44
C ALA A 621 -14.93 -3.61 22.62
N PRO A 622 -15.28 -2.68 23.53
CA PRO A 622 -14.44 -1.52 23.75
C PRO A 622 -13.02 -1.96 24.09
N GLN A 623 -12.07 -1.42 23.34
CA GLN A 623 -10.64 -1.62 23.56
C GLN A 623 -10.05 -0.29 24.03
N ILE A 624 -8.98 -0.38 24.81
CA ILE A 624 -8.18 0.77 25.20
C ILE A 624 -7.19 1.06 24.08
N THR A 625 -7.14 2.31 23.63
CA THR A 625 -6.27 2.77 22.54
C THR A 625 -5.08 3.59 23.02
N ASP A 626 -5.12 4.07 24.27
CA ASP A 626 -4.01 4.81 24.87
C ASP A 626 -4.14 4.84 26.40
N VAL A 627 -3.00 4.90 27.07
CA VAL A 627 -2.85 5.27 28.48
C VAL A 627 -2.07 6.57 28.52
N VAL A 628 -2.56 7.55 29.27
CA VAL A 628 -1.94 8.88 29.36
C VAL A 628 -1.70 9.24 30.81
N VAL A 629 -0.47 9.62 31.15
CA VAL A 629 -0.11 10.14 32.47
C VAL A 629 0.08 11.64 32.41
N SER A 630 -0.45 12.35 33.40
CA SER A 630 -0.27 13.80 33.55
C SER A 630 -0.23 14.23 35.02
N GLY A 631 0.10 15.49 35.28
CA GLY A 631 0.08 16.08 36.61
C GLY A 631 -0.74 17.37 36.62
N TYR A 632 -1.74 17.46 37.49
CA TYR A 632 -2.67 18.60 37.58
C TYR A 632 -1.98 19.94 37.88
N TYR A 633 -0.83 19.90 38.57
CA TYR A 633 0.02 21.06 38.82
C TYR A 633 1.30 21.08 37.98
N SER A 634 1.52 20.07 37.14
CA SER A 634 2.68 19.98 36.27
C SER A 634 2.58 20.96 35.11
N THR A 635 3.75 21.41 34.65
CA THR A 635 3.94 22.21 33.43
C THR A 635 4.44 21.36 32.26
N HIS A 636 4.75 20.08 32.51
CA HIS A 636 5.14 19.13 31.47
C HIS A 636 3.96 18.82 30.56
N ALA A 637 4.27 18.30 29.38
CA ALA A 637 3.25 17.71 28.51
C ALA A 637 2.76 16.38 29.09
N ASP A 638 1.49 16.08 28.87
CA ASP A 638 0.92 14.76 29.12
C ASP A 638 1.71 13.68 28.33
N TYR A 639 1.98 12.54 28.96
CA TYR A 639 2.70 11.43 28.34
C TYR A 639 1.74 10.34 27.90
N SER A 640 1.53 10.24 26.59
CA SER A 640 0.74 9.21 25.90
C SER A 640 1.66 8.05 25.53
N PHE A 641 1.30 6.82 25.91
CA PHE A 641 2.10 5.64 25.61
C PHE A 641 2.02 5.24 24.13
N ASP A 642 0.86 5.42 23.48
CA ASP A 642 0.67 5.24 22.03
C ASP A 642 1.46 6.29 21.21
N THR A 643 1.25 7.58 21.48
CA THR A 643 1.91 8.65 20.69
C THR A 643 3.44 8.69 20.88
N ALA A 644 3.94 8.20 22.02
CA ALA A 644 5.37 8.02 22.24
C ALA A 644 5.97 6.81 21.51
N GLY A 645 5.15 5.87 21.03
CA GLY A 645 5.59 4.55 20.56
C GLY A 645 6.26 3.74 21.67
N ALA A 646 5.75 3.87 22.89
CA ALA A 646 6.30 3.23 24.08
C ALA A 646 5.67 1.85 24.34
N ASP A 647 4.43 1.66 23.91
CA ASP A 647 3.76 0.36 23.88
C ASP A 647 4.46 -0.64 22.95
N GLY A 648 4.06 -1.92 23.00
CA GLY A 648 4.66 -2.96 22.13
C GLY A 648 6.17 -3.16 22.33
N SER A 649 6.77 -2.68 23.42
CA SER A 649 8.20 -2.78 23.69
C SER A 649 8.54 -2.52 25.16
N GLY A 650 9.79 -2.76 25.56
CA GLY A 650 10.28 -2.39 26.89
C GLY A 650 10.21 -0.90 27.21
N ALA A 651 10.04 -0.01 26.22
CA ALA A 651 9.89 1.43 26.47
C ALA A 651 8.66 1.76 27.35
N GLN A 652 7.66 0.87 27.43
CA GLN A 652 6.52 0.97 28.34
C GLN A 652 6.94 1.03 29.83
N LEU A 653 8.05 0.39 30.18
CA LEU A 653 8.63 0.43 31.54
C LEU A 653 9.72 1.49 31.72
N ALA A 654 10.09 2.23 30.69
CA ALA A 654 10.94 3.40 30.87
C ALA A 654 10.15 4.46 31.66
N PRO A 655 10.76 5.19 32.61
CA PRO A 655 10.02 6.17 33.40
C PRO A 655 9.32 7.24 32.55
N GLY A 656 8.02 7.44 32.80
CA GLY A 656 7.26 8.50 32.15
C GLY A 656 7.81 9.88 32.54
N PRO A 657 8.15 10.78 31.60
CA PRO A 657 8.79 12.08 31.85
C PRO A 657 7.82 13.16 32.40
N VAL A 658 6.93 12.77 33.32
CA VAL A 658 5.87 13.61 33.89
C VAL A 658 6.23 13.95 35.33
N GLY A 659 6.90 15.11 35.51
CA GLY A 659 7.18 15.64 36.83
C GLY A 659 5.88 15.95 37.56
N GLY A 660 5.75 15.50 38.81
CA GLY A 660 4.53 15.70 39.60
C GLY A 660 3.29 15.00 39.05
N ALA A 661 3.45 13.84 38.38
CA ALA A 661 2.34 12.99 37.94
C ALA A 661 1.33 12.72 39.08
N ASP A 662 0.06 13.03 38.83
CA ASP A 662 -1.05 12.78 39.76
C ASP A 662 -2.35 12.31 39.09
N THR A 663 -2.34 12.18 37.75
CA THR A 663 -3.52 11.92 36.91
C THR A 663 -3.24 10.80 35.89
N ILE A 664 -4.18 9.87 35.74
CA ILE A 664 -4.22 8.84 34.70
C ILE A 664 -5.44 9.09 33.82
N THR A 665 -5.27 9.02 32.50
CA THR A 665 -6.37 8.98 31.53
C THR A 665 -6.28 7.71 30.69
N ILE A 666 -7.40 7.00 30.57
CA ILE A 666 -7.59 5.84 29.69
C ILE A 666 -8.45 6.31 28.51
N VAL A 667 -8.01 6.01 27.28
CA VAL A 667 -8.73 6.36 26.04
C VAL A 667 -9.27 5.07 25.41
N PHE A 668 -10.56 5.07 25.04
CA PHE A 668 -11.22 3.91 24.44
C PHE A 668 -11.52 4.12 22.94
N ASN A 669 -11.51 3.04 22.15
CA ASN A 669 -11.85 3.07 20.73
C ASN A 669 -13.30 3.55 20.45
N GLN A 670 -14.20 3.48 21.43
CA GLN A 670 -15.60 3.88 21.34
C GLN A 670 -16.18 4.36 22.69
N PRO A 671 -17.39 4.96 22.71
CA PRO A 671 -18.02 5.39 23.96
C PRO A 671 -18.40 4.22 24.89
N VAL A 672 -17.88 4.24 26.12
CA VAL A 672 -18.11 3.25 27.18
C VAL A 672 -18.95 3.75 28.36
N ASN A 673 -19.46 2.81 29.14
CA ASN A 673 -20.06 2.98 30.47
C ASN A 673 -19.00 2.68 31.54
N VAL A 674 -18.17 3.67 31.86
CA VAL A 674 -17.09 3.57 32.85
C VAL A 674 -17.43 4.36 34.13
N THR A 675 -16.91 3.92 35.28
CA THR A 675 -17.15 4.56 36.59
C THR A 675 -15.83 4.81 37.34
N SER A 676 -15.88 5.60 38.42
CA SER A 676 -14.70 5.89 39.26
C SER A 676 -14.01 4.64 39.81
N ASP A 677 -14.78 3.59 40.07
CA ASP A 677 -14.33 2.40 40.78
C ASP A 677 -13.85 1.30 39.81
N ALA A 678 -13.84 1.58 38.49
CA ALA A 678 -13.41 0.65 37.44
C ALA A 678 -11.89 0.67 37.16
N LEU A 679 -11.13 1.51 37.87
CA LEU A 679 -9.67 1.61 37.75
C LEU A 679 -9.04 1.27 39.10
N THR A 680 -8.19 0.24 39.12
CA THR A 680 -7.29 -0.05 40.23
C THR A 680 -5.89 0.42 39.87
N VAL A 681 -5.18 1.00 40.85
CA VAL A 681 -3.79 1.43 40.71
C VAL A 681 -3.04 0.97 41.96
N VAL A 682 -1.94 0.25 41.78
CA VAL A 682 -1.08 -0.21 42.87
C VAL A 682 0.39 -0.16 42.46
N GLY A 683 1.24 0.35 43.35
CA GLY A 683 2.70 0.28 43.19
C GLY A 683 3.21 -1.12 43.46
N LEU A 684 3.93 -1.72 42.52
CA LEU A 684 4.38 -3.12 42.57
C LEU A 684 5.50 -3.34 43.57
N GLN A 685 6.39 -2.36 43.79
CA GLN A 685 7.49 -2.44 44.75
C GLN A 685 7.14 -1.87 46.13
N SER A 686 6.14 -0.98 46.23
CA SER A 686 5.73 -0.36 47.52
C SER A 686 4.39 -0.85 48.07
N ALA A 687 3.62 -1.63 47.30
CA ALA A 687 2.21 -1.96 47.53
C ALA A 687 1.30 -0.74 47.79
N ASN A 688 1.72 0.47 47.41
CA ASN A 688 0.95 1.69 47.65
C ASN A 688 -0.19 1.83 46.63
N ALA A 689 -1.44 1.77 47.11
CA ALA A 689 -2.62 2.13 46.34
C ALA A 689 -2.96 3.63 46.57
N PRO A 690 -2.72 4.53 45.59
CA PRO A 690 -2.95 5.95 45.78
C PRO A 690 -4.45 6.27 45.90
N ALA A 691 -4.79 7.30 46.69
CA ALA A 691 -6.18 7.58 47.02
C ALA A 691 -6.87 8.39 45.91
N LEU A 692 -7.96 7.87 45.34
CA LEU A 692 -8.73 8.59 44.31
C LEU A 692 -9.37 9.88 44.87
N VAL A 693 -9.19 10.99 44.15
CA VAL A 693 -9.70 12.32 44.53
C VAL A 693 -10.81 12.78 43.59
N GLU A 694 -10.66 12.52 42.30
CA GLU A 694 -11.51 13.06 41.24
C GLU A 694 -11.58 12.11 40.05
N PHE A 695 -12.76 11.99 39.45
CA PHE A 695 -13.01 11.16 38.27
C PHE A 695 -13.91 11.92 37.29
N THR A 696 -13.57 11.89 36.00
CA THR A 696 -14.37 12.44 34.91
C THR A 696 -14.31 11.55 33.68
N TYR A 697 -15.39 11.53 32.89
CA TYR A 697 -15.43 10.85 31.60
C TYR A 697 -15.98 11.79 30.51
N ASP A 698 -15.27 11.91 29.40
CA ASP A 698 -15.70 12.65 28.20
C ASP A 698 -16.02 11.69 27.04
N ALA A 699 -17.31 11.52 26.77
CA ALA A 699 -17.83 10.68 25.69
C ALA A 699 -17.65 11.30 24.27
N ALA A 700 -17.06 12.49 24.15
CA ALA A 700 -16.70 13.08 22.86
C ALA A 700 -15.28 12.68 22.41
N THR A 701 -14.40 12.33 23.36
CA THR A 701 -13.04 11.84 23.13
C THR A 701 -12.84 10.40 23.61
N ASN A 702 -13.89 9.78 24.16
CA ASN A 702 -13.87 8.47 24.82
C ASN A 702 -12.79 8.37 25.91
N SER A 703 -12.58 9.44 26.68
CA SER A 703 -11.47 9.52 27.65
C SER A 703 -12.02 9.51 29.07
N ALA A 704 -11.55 8.57 29.89
CA ALA A 704 -11.83 8.48 31.31
C ALA A 704 -10.59 8.90 32.10
N THR A 705 -10.73 9.85 33.02
CA THR A 705 -9.63 10.47 33.75
C THR A 705 -9.84 10.32 35.25
N TRP A 706 -8.81 9.82 35.94
CA TRP A 706 -8.74 9.65 37.39
C TRP A 706 -7.57 10.46 37.93
N ARG A 707 -7.80 11.28 38.96
CA ARG A 707 -6.75 12.03 39.66
C ARG A 707 -6.66 11.58 41.11
N PHE A 708 -5.44 11.37 41.58
CA PHE A 708 -5.12 10.76 42.86
C PHE A 708 -4.42 11.73 43.83
N GLU A 709 -4.35 11.32 45.10
CA GLU A 709 -3.57 11.94 46.18
C GLU A 709 -2.65 10.88 46.80
N SER A 710 -1.49 11.30 47.31
CA SER A 710 -0.49 10.42 47.94
C SER A 710 0.10 9.36 47.00
N TRP A 711 0.27 9.70 45.74
CA TRP A 711 1.02 8.89 44.77
C TRP A 711 2.47 8.74 45.26
N ALA A 712 2.93 7.50 45.44
CA ALA A 712 4.34 7.24 45.73
C ALA A 712 5.17 7.51 44.47
N LEU A 713 6.23 8.28 44.60
CA LEU A 713 7.11 8.59 43.48
C LEU A 713 8.35 7.67 43.60
N ALA A 714 8.77 7.05 42.49
CA ALA A 714 9.66 5.89 42.40
C ALA A 714 8.98 4.53 42.68
N ASP A 715 8.13 4.09 41.74
CA ASP A 715 7.60 2.72 41.68
C ASP A 715 7.22 2.35 40.23
N GLN A 716 7.03 1.06 39.98
CA GLN A 716 6.27 0.51 38.86
C GLN A 716 4.81 0.41 39.27
N PHE A 717 3.91 1.05 38.54
CA PHE A 717 2.47 1.04 38.81
C PHE A 717 1.75 0.06 37.90
N LEU A 718 1.11 -0.94 38.50
CA LEU A 718 0.08 -1.73 37.84
C LEU A 718 -1.21 -0.90 37.83
N ILE A 719 -1.75 -0.73 36.62
CA ILE A 719 -3.05 -0.15 36.33
C ILE A 719 -3.94 -1.29 35.83
N ALA A 720 -5.07 -1.53 36.49
CA ALA A 720 -6.07 -2.50 36.04
C ALA A 720 -7.39 -1.80 35.73
N VAL A 721 -7.96 -2.03 34.54
CA VAL A 721 -9.33 -1.63 34.17
C VAL A 721 -10.23 -2.87 34.11
N ASP A 722 -11.30 -2.85 34.91
CA ASP A 722 -12.26 -3.95 35.12
C ASP A 722 -13.10 -4.27 33.87
N ASP A 723 -13.24 -5.55 33.52
CA ASP A 723 -13.98 -6.06 32.35
C ASP A 723 -15.49 -5.68 32.33
N ALA A 724 -16.04 -5.20 33.45
CA ALA A 724 -17.40 -4.68 33.55
C ALA A 724 -17.57 -3.28 32.89
N VAL A 725 -16.48 -2.65 32.42
CA VAL A 725 -16.57 -1.49 31.51
C VAL A 725 -17.20 -1.95 30.19
N THR A 726 -18.44 -1.52 29.94
CA THR A 726 -19.19 -1.97 28.75
C THR A 726 -19.39 -0.87 27.70
N GLY A 727 -19.37 -1.24 26.42
CA GLY A 727 -19.68 -0.32 25.32
C GLY A 727 -21.15 0.13 25.32
N ALA A 728 -21.50 1.14 24.51
CA ALA A 728 -22.88 1.60 24.34
C ALA A 728 -23.85 0.51 23.81
N ASN A 729 -23.29 -0.53 23.19
CA ASN A 729 -23.90 -1.76 22.70
C ASN A 729 -24.06 -2.86 23.79
N GLY A 730 -23.35 -2.74 24.91
CA GLY A 730 -23.45 -3.63 26.07
C GLY A 730 -22.42 -4.77 26.13
N TYR A 731 -21.48 -4.85 25.17
CA TYR A 731 -20.36 -5.80 25.23
C TYR A 731 -19.33 -5.35 26.28
N GLN A 732 -18.67 -6.32 26.92
CA GLN A 732 -17.60 -6.10 27.90
C GLN A 732 -16.32 -5.54 27.24
N LEU A 733 -15.36 -5.05 28.04
CA LEU A 733 -14.03 -4.66 27.57
C LEU A 733 -13.39 -5.83 26.80
N ASP A 734 -12.52 -5.54 25.82
CA ASP A 734 -11.59 -6.47 25.18
C ASP A 734 -10.21 -6.00 25.66
N GLY A 735 -9.89 -6.46 26.86
CA GLY A 735 -8.95 -5.81 27.77
C GLY A 735 -7.53 -6.36 27.71
N GLU A 736 -7.35 -7.57 27.20
CA GLU A 736 -6.14 -8.38 27.32
C GLU A 736 -4.86 -7.59 26.97
N TRP A 737 -3.89 -7.63 27.89
CA TRP A 737 -2.62 -6.93 27.74
C TRP A 737 -1.46 -7.75 28.32
N THR A 738 -0.39 -7.91 27.54
CA THR A 738 0.84 -8.58 27.99
C THR A 738 1.97 -7.56 28.12
N ASN A 739 2.46 -7.39 29.35
CA ASN A 739 3.49 -6.40 29.69
C ASN A 739 4.91 -6.88 29.31
N PRO A 740 5.83 -5.97 28.97
CA PRO A 740 7.25 -6.31 28.80
C PRO A 740 7.92 -6.61 30.14
N ALA A 741 8.76 -7.64 30.23
CA ALA A 741 9.47 -7.98 31.48
C ALA A 741 10.66 -7.07 31.85
N SER A 742 11.07 -6.14 30.97
CA SER A 742 12.16 -5.18 31.26
C SER A 742 12.16 -4.03 30.25
N ILE A 743 12.86 -2.92 30.58
CA ILE A 743 13.03 -1.79 29.65
C ILE A 743 13.78 -2.14 28.35
N THR A 744 14.51 -3.26 28.36
CA THR A 744 15.25 -3.76 27.18
C THR A 744 14.49 -4.82 26.37
N ALA A 745 13.26 -5.14 26.77
CA ALA A 745 12.42 -6.10 26.06
C ALA A 745 12.10 -5.60 24.64
N THR A 746 12.08 -6.51 23.68
CA THR A 746 11.72 -6.22 22.29
C THR A 746 10.64 -7.19 21.84
N ASN A 747 9.63 -6.70 21.12
CA ASN A 747 8.50 -7.50 20.66
C ASN A 747 8.85 -8.36 19.43
N SER A 748 9.95 -9.11 19.56
CA SER A 748 10.49 -10.00 18.53
C SER A 748 9.64 -11.23 18.25
N SER A 749 8.56 -11.44 19.00
CA SER A 749 7.69 -12.63 18.93
C SER A 749 6.18 -12.32 18.91
N GLY A 750 5.76 -11.04 18.93
CA GLY A 750 4.35 -10.68 19.07
C GLY A 750 3.76 -11.00 20.46
N MET A 751 4.60 -11.09 21.49
CA MET A 751 4.21 -11.46 22.86
C MET A 751 4.15 -10.26 23.83
N ILE A 752 4.40 -9.04 23.35
CA ILE A 752 4.16 -7.81 24.11
C ILE A 752 3.01 -7.11 23.41
N SER A 753 1.97 -6.72 24.15
CA SER A 753 0.82 -6.02 23.57
C SER A 753 1.20 -4.61 23.12
N SER A 754 0.53 -4.16 22.06
CA SER A 754 0.53 -2.78 21.56
C SER A 754 -0.92 -2.34 21.44
N PHE A 755 -1.20 -1.04 21.45
CA PHE A 755 -2.57 -0.56 21.31
C PHE A 755 -3.16 -0.85 19.91
N PRO A 756 -4.48 -1.10 19.80
CA PRO A 756 -5.47 -1.23 20.87
C PRO A 756 -5.30 -2.52 21.70
N SER A 757 -5.81 -2.52 22.94
CA SER A 757 -5.87 -3.72 23.81
C SER A 757 -6.71 -4.85 23.22
N GLY A 758 -6.60 -6.04 23.82
CA GLY A 758 -7.51 -7.15 23.57
C GLY A 758 -7.04 -8.18 22.55
N ASP A 759 -7.75 -9.30 22.48
CA ASP A 759 -7.56 -10.37 21.49
C ASP A 759 -8.66 -10.40 20.40
N GLY A 760 -9.70 -9.55 20.54
CA GLY A 760 -10.87 -9.46 19.68
C GLY A 760 -12.12 -10.14 20.25
N VAL A 761 -12.06 -10.68 21.47
CA VAL A 761 -13.19 -11.28 22.22
C VAL A 761 -13.62 -10.35 23.36
N GLU A 762 -14.91 -10.33 23.70
CA GLU A 762 -15.35 -9.59 24.90
C GLU A 762 -14.96 -10.35 26.19
N GLY A 763 -14.31 -9.65 27.11
CA GLY A 763 -13.79 -10.14 28.38
C GLY A 763 -12.41 -9.56 28.72
N GLY A 764 -11.92 -9.93 29.90
CA GLY A 764 -10.55 -9.63 30.31
C GLY A 764 -10.37 -8.25 30.94
N ASP A 765 -9.64 -8.22 32.04
CA ASP A 765 -9.19 -6.98 32.65
C ASP A 765 -7.97 -6.44 31.86
N PHE A 766 -7.92 -5.13 31.62
CA PHE A 766 -6.73 -4.51 31.04
C PHE A 766 -5.70 -4.24 32.12
N VAL A 767 -4.64 -5.05 32.17
CA VAL A 767 -3.55 -4.97 33.16
C VAL A 767 -2.30 -4.37 32.51
N PHE A 768 -2.00 -3.10 32.83
CA PHE A 768 -0.93 -2.33 32.22
C PHE A 768 0.06 -1.83 33.28
N VAL A 769 1.35 -2.07 33.09
CA VAL A 769 2.40 -1.60 34.01
C VAL A 769 3.18 -0.43 33.42
N MET A 770 3.43 0.60 34.22
CA MET A 770 4.26 1.76 33.86
C MET A 770 5.20 2.17 34.98
N SER A 771 6.33 2.81 34.65
CA SER A 771 7.28 3.32 35.66
C SER A 771 7.11 4.83 35.90
N LEU A 772 7.17 5.26 37.16
CA LEU A 772 7.29 6.67 37.53
C LEU A 772 8.46 6.87 38.49
N LEU A 773 9.57 7.41 37.99
CA LEU A 773 10.84 7.54 38.71
C LEU A 773 11.39 8.98 38.74
N PRO A 774 10.80 9.91 39.51
CA PRO A 774 11.36 11.24 39.69
C PRO A 774 12.79 11.18 40.25
N GLY A 775 13.76 11.67 39.49
CA GLY A 775 15.18 11.51 39.78
C GLY A 775 15.97 10.91 38.63
N ASP A 776 15.34 10.16 37.73
CA ASP A 776 15.94 9.57 36.52
C ASP A 776 15.78 10.53 35.34
N ALA A 777 16.79 11.33 35.05
CA ALA A 777 16.74 12.37 34.02
C ALA A 777 17.12 11.85 32.62
N ASP A 778 17.85 10.74 32.51
CA ASP A 778 18.16 10.13 31.19
C ASP A 778 17.19 9.01 30.79
N LEU A 779 16.22 8.69 31.65
CA LEU A 779 15.14 7.71 31.47
C LEU A 779 15.64 6.27 31.35
N ASN A 780 16.78 5.96 31.98
CA ASN A 780 17.37 4.62 31.94
C ASN A 780 16.76 3.62 32.93
N GLY A 781 15.82 4.02 33.78
CA GLY A 781 15.21 3.22 34.83
C GLY A 781 15.98 3.23 36.16
N VAL A 782 17.10 3.95 36.29
CA VAL A 782 17.95 3.98 37.50
C VAL A 782 18.35 5.41 37.85
N VAL A 783 18.13 5.82 39.11
CA VAL A 783 18.58 7.12 39.61
C VAL A 783 20.04 7.04 40.08
N ASP A 784 20.98 7.58 39.30
CA ASP A 784 22.42 7.50 39.58
C ASP A 784 23.20 8.82 39.42
N GLN A 785 24.53 8.74 39.31
CA GLN A 785 25.40 9.92 39.15
C GLN A 785 25.15 10.68 37.84
N THR A 786 24.64 10.01 36.82
CA THR A 786 24.32 10.55 35.50
C THR A 786 23.21 11.60 35.64
N ASP A 787 22.16 11.28 36.38
CA ASP A 787 21.03 12.17 36.63
C ASP A 787 21.41 13.33 37.55
N SER A 788 22.24 13.07 38.56
CA SER A 788 22.81 14.14 39.38
C SER A 788 23.71 15.08 38.59
N ASP A 789 24.37 14.61 37.54
CA ASP A 789 25.18 15.46 36.66
C ASP A 789 24.26 16.27 35.73
N ILE A 790 23.17 15.68 35.20
CA ILE A 790 22.14 16.37 34.39
C ILE A 790 21.44 17.48 35.21
N LEU A 791 20.86 17.13 36.36
CA LEU A 791 20.26 18.09 37.29
C LEU A 791 21.27 19.19 37.65
N GLY A 792 22.52 18.82 37.91
CA GLY A 792 23.59 19.73 38.29
C GLY A 792 24.01 20.73 37.20
N ASP A 793 24.03 20.31 35.94
CA ASP A 793 24.37 21.16 34.78
C ASP A 793 23.23 22.13 34.41
N ASN A 794 21.98 21.81 34.77
CA ASN A 794 20.79 22.59 34.47
C ASN A 794 20.31 23.53 35.59
N ILE A 795 20.96 23.54 36.77
CA ILE A 795 20.60 24.46 37.87
C ILE A 795 20.63 25.93 37.41
N GLY A 796 19.47 26.58 37.53
CA GLY A 796 19.21 27.96 37.12
C GLY A 796 18.44 28.08 35.78
N LEU A 797 18.01 26.98 35.17
CA LEU A 797 16.98 27.02 34.13
C LEU A 797 15.65 27.49 34.75
N GLN A 798 14.92 28.33 34.01
CA GLN A 798 13.65 28.89 34.46
C GLN A 798 12.64 28.94 33.32
N LEU A 799 11.41 28.51 33.61
CA LEU A 799 10.25 28.48 32.71
C LEU A 799 10.41 27.54 31.50
N GLY A 800 9.84 26.35 31.63
CA GLY A 800 9.86 25.32 30.60
C GLY A 800 11.13 24.48 30.62
N ALA A 801 11.67 24.22 31.81
CA ALA A 801 12.51 23.05 32.02
C ALA A 801 11.68 21.78 31.71
N LEU A 802 12.37 20.72 31.30
CA LEU A 802 11.79 19.40 31.09
C LEU A 802 12.22 18.44 32.21
N PHE A 803 11.54 17.30 32.31
CA PHE A 803 11.96 16.21 33.20
C PHE A 803 13.41 15.79 32.96
N THR A 804 13.80 15.72 31.68
CA THR A 804 15.17 15.41 31.23
C THR A 804 16.16 16.56 31.42
N ASP A 805 15.69 17.75 31.85
CA ASP A 805 16.56 18.81 32.36
C ASP A 805 16.76 18.71 33.89
N GLY A 806 15.99 17.86 34.58
CA GLY A 806 16.01 17.68 36.04
C GLY A 806 14.80 18.23 36.78
N ASP A 807 13.78 18.77 36.09
CA ASP A 807 12.51 19.21 36.70
C ASP A 807 11.66 17.97 37.04
N PHE A 808 11.96 17.34 38.17
CA PHE A 808 11.34 16.09 38.61
C PHE A 808 9.98 16.33 39.29
N ASN A 809 9.71 17.56 39.73
CA ASN A 809 8.46 17.96 40.37
C ASN A 809 7.43 18.57 39.39
N GLY A 810 7.88 19.05 38.24
CA GLY A 810 7.09 19.55 37.12
C GLY A 810 6.69 21.03 37.20
N ASP A 811 7.20 21.83 38.14
CA ASP A 811 6.74 23.23 38.30
C ASP A 811 7.28 24.21 37.25
N GLY A 812 8.19 23.74 36.39
CA GLY A 812 8.66 24.41 35.19
C GLY A 812 9.99 25.14 35.36
N ASP A 813 10.66 25.03 36.50
CA ASP A 813 12.04 25.46 36.68
C ASP A 813 12.93 24.42 37.38
N VAL A 814 14.25 24.63 37.30
CA VAL A 814 15.26 23.84 38.03
C VAL A 814 16.14 24.87 38.72
N ASP A 815 15.76 25.30 39.92
CA ASP A 815 16.29 26.49 40.58
C ASP A 815 17.05 26.14 41.88
N ILE A 816 17.25 27.11 42.78
CA ILE A 816 17.94 26.89 44.06
C ILE A 816 17.01 26.40 45.17
N TRP A 817 15.70 26.47 44.98
CA TRP A 817 14.68 25.91 45.86
C TRP A 817 14.58 24.38 45.73
N ASP A 818 15.03 23.81 44.61
CA ASP A 818 15.11 22.35 44.42
C ASP A 818 16.13 21.65 45.32
N TYR A 819 17.06 22.43 45.87
CA TYR A 819 17.96 21.98 46.93
C TYR A 819 17.32 21.96 48.33
N PHE A 820 16.05 22.32 48.47
CA PHE A 820 15.29 22.28 49.73
C PHE A 820 14.34 21.07 49.76
N ALA A 821 13.74 20.82 50.92
CA ALA A 821 13.07 19.57 51.28
C ALA A 821 11.77 19.23 50.50
N THR A 822 11.48 19.90 49.40
CA THR A 822 10.27 19.71 48.57
C THR A 822 10.52 19.90 47.07
N GLY A 823 11.76 19.91 46.59
CA GLY A 823 12.06 20.08 45.16
C GLY A 823 12.99 19.00 44.63
N ASP A 824 13.46 19.17 43.39
CA ASP A 824 13.98 18.08 42.56
C ASP A 824 15.16 17.32 43.16
N ALA A 825 16.13 18.02 43.75
CA ALA A 825 17.28 17.37 44.36
C ALA A 825 16.88 16.52 45.58
N GLN A 826 15.77 16.85 46.26
CA GLN A 826 15.23 16.00 47.33
C GLN A 826 14.50 14.78 46.75
N LEU A 827 13.80 14.88 45.62
CA LEU A 827 13.20 13.72 44.94
C LEU A 827 14.30 12.75 44.50
N MET A 828 15.28 13.23 43.74
CA MET A 828 16.45 12.46 43.29
C MET A 828 17.23 11.82 44.46
N MET A 829 17.46 12.55 45.57
CA MET A 829 18.12 11.97 46.75
C MET A 829 17.28 10.97 47.54
N THR A 830 15.94 11.04 47.44
CA THR A 830 15.05 10.05 48.07
C THR A 830 15.05 8.76 47.27
N ASN A 831 15.13 8.85 45.95
CA ASN A 831 15.01 7.75 45.00
C ASN A 831 16.38 7.23 44.54
N TRP A 832 17.47 7.68 45.17
CA TRP A 832 18.84 7.38 44.76
C TRP A 832 19.17 5.89 44.79
N GLY A 833 19.50 5.32 43.64
CA GLY A 833 19.80 3.90 43.47
C GLY A 833 18.57 2.99 43.48
N VAL A 834 17.36 3.54 43.34
CA VAL A 834 16.19 2.77 42.86
C VAL A 834 16.47 2.36 41.42
N ASP A 835 16.11 1.12 41.09
CA ASP A 835 16.29 0.47 39.79
C ASP A 835 14.95 -0.17 39.40
N LEU A 836 14.37 0.31 38.30
CA LEU A 836 13.11 -0.16 37.71
C LEU A 836 13.36 -0.75 36.31
N GLN A 837 14.59 -1.17 35.99
CA GLN A 837 14.92 -1.70 34.65
C GLN A 837 14.24 -3.05 34.36
N THR A 838 13.97 -3.83 35.39
CA THR A 838 13.23 -5.11 35.36
C THR A 838 11.87 -4.95 35.99
N LEU A 839 10.88 -5.69 35.47
CA LEU A 839 9.57 -5.82 36.09
C LEU A 839 9.71 -6.69 37.34
N GLU A 840 9.38 -6.14 38.51
CA GLU A 840 9.50 -6.85 39.80
C GLU A 840 8.26 -6.56 40.66
N ILE A 841 7.53 -7.63 41.04
CA ILE A 841 6.42 -7.54 41.99
C ILE A 841 6.94 -7.88 43.38
N LEU A 842 6.65 -7.04 44.38
CA LEU A 842 7.19 -7.21 45.74
C LEU A 842 6.84 -8.57 46.37
N ALA A 843 5.71 -9.17 46.00
CA ALA A 843 5.21 -10.42 46.59
C ALA A 843 5.34 -11.67 45.70
N ASP A 844 5.91 -11.55 44.49
CA ASP A 844 6.28 -12.68 43.61
C ASP A 844 7.58 -13.31 44.13
N PHE A 845 7.47 -14.40 44.91
CA PHE A 845 8.59 -15.04 45.58
C PHE A 845 9.28 -16.13 44.74
N ASP A 846 8.66 -16.60 43.67
CA ASP A 846 9.18 -17.70 42.84
C ASP A 846 9.62 -17.28 41.41
N SER A 847 9.28 -16.03 41.05
CA SER A 847 9.70 -15.26 39.88
C SER A 847 9.04 -15.67 38.57
N ASP A 848 7.73 -15.94 38.59
CA ASP A 848 6.91 -16.19 37.41
C ASP A 848 5.97 -15.03 37.00
N LEU A 849 6.00 -13.90 37.74
CA LEU A 849 5.29 -12.64 37.48
C LEU A 849 3.78 -12.64 37.79
N ASP A 850 3.27 -13.56 38.62
CA ASP A 850 1.97 -13.39 39.29
C ASP A 850 2.12 -13.18 40.82
N VAL A 851 1.00 -13.11 41.54
CA VAL A 851 1.00 -13.17 43.02
C VAL A 851 -0.16 -14.07 43.47
N ASP A 852 0.14 -15.36 43.69
CA ASP A 852 -0.87 -16.41 43.86
C ASP A 852 -0.85 -17.14 45.24
N SER A 853 -1.39 -18.37 45.23
CA SER A 853 -1.41 -19.33 46.31
C SER A 853 -0.07 -19.98 46.68
N ASP A 854 0.89 -20.11 45.76
CA ASP A 854 2.23 -20.63 46.01
C ASP A 854 3.14 -19.54 46.64
N ASP A 855 3.01 -18.26 46.26
CA ASP A 855 3.62 -17.13 47.01
C ASP A 855 3.08 -17.01 48.43
N LEU A 856 1.76 -17.02 48.54
CA LEU A 856 1.09 -17.03 49.83
C LEU A 856 1.49 -18.28 50.63
N ALA A 857 1.93 -19.38 50.01
CA ALA A 857 2.48 -20.53 50.71
C ALA A 857 3.90 -20.29 51.27
N VAL A 858 4.75 -19.48 50.60
CA VAL A 858 6.05 -19.03 51.12
C VAL A 858 5.85 -18.22 52.40
N LEU A 859 5.00 -17.19 52.35
CA LEU A 859 4.73 -16.33 53.51
C LEU A 859 4.07 -17.12 54.66
N ASN A 860 3.06 -17.96 54.37
CA ASN A 860 2.44 -18.87 55.35
C ASN A 860 3.43 -19.85 56.01
N ALA A 861 4.51 -20.25 55.32
CA ALA A 861 5.49 -21.19 55.86
C ALA A 861 6.39 -20.57 56.94
N ASN A 862 6.55 -19.24 56.91
CA ASN A 862 7.55 -18.51 57.69
C ASN A 862 6.96 -17.58 58.77
N VAL A 863 5.64 -17.38 58.84
CA VAL A 863 4.95 -16.56 59.86
C VAL A 863 5.54 -16.71 61.28
N GLY A 864 5.95 -15.60 61.87
CA GLY A 864 6.59 -15.52 63.19
C GLY A 864 8.07 -15.91 63.21
N SER A 865 8.71 -16.00 62.03
CA SER A 865 10.18 -16.04 61.90
C SER A 865 10.78 -14.69 62.32
N THR A 866 12.10 -14.65 62.55
CA THR A 866 12.80 -13.42 62.95
C THR A 866 14.21 -13.45 62.41
N ASN A 867 14.78 -12.31 62.03
CA ASN A 867 15.87 -12.22 61.05
C ASN A 867 15.44 -12.92 59.74
N ALA A 868 14.20 -12.68 59.34
CA ALA A 868 13.69 -13.07 58.03
C ALA A 868 14.42 -12.26 56.93
N THR A 869 14.15 -12.64 55.70
CA THR A 869 14.57 -11.96 54.48
C THR A 869 13.41 -11.99 53.51
N TRP A 870 13.46 -11.18 52.45
CA TRP A 870 12.41 -11.14 51.43
C TRP A 870 11.96 -12.54 50.94
N SER A 871 12.89 -13.48 50.68
CA SER A 871 12.54 -14.86 50.27
C SER A 871 12.08 -15.78 51.42
N ASP A 872 11.98 -15.26 52.65
CA ASP A 872 11.22 -15.85 53.74
C ASP A 872 9.81 -15.21 53.86
N GLY A 873 9.46 -14.18 53.10
CA GLY A 873 8.17 -13.47 53.18
C GLY A 873 8.15 -12.19 54.02
N ASP A 874 9.32 -11.60 54.28
CA ASP A 874 9.54 -10.29 54.93
C ASP A 874 9.49 -9.20 53.85
N LEU A 875 8.29 -8.65 53.63
CA LEU A 875 7.93 -7.77 52.52
C LEU A 875 8.20 -6.29 52.86
N ASP A 876 8.10 -5.90 54.13
CA ASP A 876 8.41 -4.52 54.56
C ASP A 876 9.89 -4.31 54.95
N GLY A 877 10.64 -5.40 55.14
CA GLY A 877 12.07 -5.41 55.42
C GLY A 877 12.45 -5.13 56.88
N ASP A 878 11.51 -5.20 57.84
CA ASP A 878 11.79 -4.99 59.27
C ASP A 878 12.58 -6.14 59.92
N GLY A 879 12.52 -7.34 59.32
CA GLY A 879 13.24 -8.52 59.77
C GLY A 879 12.41 -9.58 60.48
N ASP A 880 11.08 -9.47 60.58
CA ASP A 880 10.20 -10.63 60.86
C ASP A 880 9.19 -10.94 59.74
N VAL A 881 8.20 -11.81 60.00
CA VAL A 881 7.13 -12.18 59.05
C VAL A 881 5.84 -12.22 59.86
N ASP A 882 5.02 -11.19 59.73
CA ASP A 882 4.01 -10.81 60.71
C ASP A 882 2.68 -10.46 59.99
N ALA A 883 1.78 -9.69 60.60
CA ALA A 883 0.52 -9.27 59.98
C ALA A 883 0.71 -8.15 58.96
N ASP A 884 1.75 -7.32 59.09
CA ASP A 884 1.97 -6.20 58.19
C ASP A 884 2.41 -6.73 56.79
N ASP A 885 3.19 -7.82 56.70
CA ASP A 885 3.47 -8.54 55.44
C ASP A 885 2.22 -9.17 54.81
N TYR A 886 1.31 -9.70 55.64
CA TYR A 886 0.04 -10.22 55.13
C TYR A 886 -0.79 -9.11 54.46
N ASP A 887 -0.82 -7.92 55.04
CA ASP A 887 -1.54 -6.79 54.46
C ASP A 887 -0.88 -6.32 53.14
N LEU A 888 0.45 -6.46 52.98
CA LEU A 888 1.17 -6.21 51.72
C LEU A 888 0.85 -7.26 50.65
N ILE A 889 0.98 -8.57 50.92
CA ILE A 889 0.65 -9.60 49.92
C ILE A 889 -0.84 -9.58 49.55
N PHE A 890 -1.76 -9.29 50.49
CA PHE A 890 -3.19 -9.16 50.16
C PHE A 890 -3.53 -7.88 49.39
N ALA A 891 -2.63 -6.89 49.31
CA ALA A 891 -2.77 -5.74 48.41
C ALA A 891 -2.34 -6.07 46.97
N LEU A 892 -1.56 -7.14 46.78
CA LEU A 892 -1.04 -7.59 45.48
C LEU A 892 -1.69 -8.89 44.98
N ILE A 893 -2.27 -9.75 45.83
CA ILE A 893 -2.89 -11.02 45.41
C ILE A 893 -3.90 -10.83 44.28
N GLY A 894 -3.68 -11.56 43.18
CA GLY A 894 -4.44 -11.39 41.94
C GLY A 894 -3.89 -10.31 40.99
N SER A 895 -2.71 -9.73 41.27
CA SER A 895 -1.90 -9.03 40.28
C SER A 895 -1.24 -10.06 39.35
N ASP A 896 -2.05 -10.69 38.51
CA ASP A 896 -1.57 -11.54 37.43
C ASP A 896 -1.09 -10.65 36.27
N LEU A 897 0.13 -10.87 35.80
CA LEU A 897 0.72 -10.17 34.65
C LEU A 897 0.81 -11.06 33.40
N GLU A 898 0.53 -12.36 33.50
CA GLU A 898 0.21 -13.20 32.34
C GLU A 898 -1.31 -13.17 32.12
N ALA A 899 -1.75 -12.75 30.93
CA ALA A 899 -3.14 -13.00 30.54
C ALA A 899 -3.34 -14.52 30.39
N ASP A 900 -4.43 -15.07 30.94
CA ASP A 900 -4.73 -16.51 31.01
C ASP A 900 -5.06 -17.10 29.59
N VAL A 901 -4.02 -17.41 28.79
CA VAL A 901 -4.06 -17.79 27.33
C VAL A 901 -4.61 -19.20 27.02
#